data_AF-A0A519MV33-F1
#
_entry.id   AF-A0A519MV33-F1
#
_cell.length_a   1.000
_cell.length_b   1.000
_cell.length_c   1.000
_cell.angle_alpha   90.00
_cell.angle_beta   90.00
_cell.angle_gamma   90.00
#
_symmetry.space_group_name_H-M   'P 1'
#
loop_
_entity.id
_entity.type
_entity.pdbx_description
1 polymer ?
#
loop_
_entity_poly.entity_id
_entity_poly.type
_entity_poly.pdbx_seq_one_letter_code
_entity_poly.pdbx_strand_id
1 'polypeptide(L)'
;DVSLYVMTPEFGAATQLEKIDMLDFADLVAINKFDKRGALDALRDVRKQYKRNHNIFDAKDEEIPVYGTMASQFNDPGMNNLFVALMDKIRVKTGTDFKAKMELTSDKSEKIYIIPPDRIRYLAEIAEASQMYNEWVDKQVGIARKMYQLKGVIDLAGENESLGLGSGLENAYTFFEEQLDGDCKRLLRQWPDTKRAYKEEYFIYKVRDKEIKQPLFYESLSKLQIPKVSLPRYKDWGDILRWLLTENLPGEFPYAAGVFPLKREGEDPTRMFAGEGGPERTNKRFHYVSLGQPAHRLSTAFDSVTLYGEDPHIRPDIYGKIGNSGVSIATIDDAKKLYSGFDLCAPSTSVSMTINGPAPMLLGFFMNAAIDQQCEKYIVENGLEAEVEQKIKEIYKNRNAERPKYNSNLPTGNDGLGLMLLGVTGDEVLPADVYAQLKAKAISAVRGTVQADILKEDQAQNTCIFSTEFALRMMGDIQKYFIDEKVRNFYSVSISGYHIAEAGANPISQLAFTLSNGFTFVEYYLSRGMHIDEFAPNLSFFFSNGIDPEYAVIGRVARRIWAKAIKNKYKGNDRSQKLKYHIQTSGRSLHAQEIDFNDIRTTLQALYAIYDNCNSLHTNAYDEAITTPTEESVRRAMAIQLIINRELGLAKNENPLQGAFIIEELTDLVEDAVLQEFKRINDRGGVLGAMETMYQRGKIQEESLYYETLKHTGEFPIVGVNTFLNKNGSPTIVPGEVIRATEEEKQYQIAALQKFQDRNENKSSSLLTQLQKSAIAGENIFEQLMEVCKVCSLGQISNALYEVGGQYRRNM
;
A
#
# COMPACT_ATOMS: atom_id res chain seq x y z
N ASP A 1 38.98 -12.93 28.20
CA ASP A 1 39.11 -11.72 29.05
C ASP A 1 37.79 -11.29 29.65
N VAL A 2 36.79 -10.92 28.86
CA VAL A 2 35.43 -10.61 29.33
C VAL A 2 34.42 -11.59 28.73
N SER A 3 33.48 -12.09 29.54
CA SER A 3 32.39 -12.99 29.12
C SER A 3 31.02 -12.28 29.17
N LEU A 4 30.26 -12.37 28.07
CA LEU A 4 28.87 -11.88 28.01
C LEU A 4 27.94 -13.08 27.76
N TYR A 5 27.06 -13.37 28.71
CA TYR A 5 26.02 -14.39 28.52
C TYR A 5 24.75 -13.75 27.95
N VAL A 6 24.23 -14.28 26.85
CA VAL A 6 23.00 -13.79 26.22
C VAL A 6 21.90 -14.85 26.37
N MET A 7 20.74 -14.45 26.87
CA MET A 7 19.57 -15.31 27.03
C MET A 7 18.29 -14.58 26.63
N THR A 8 17.17 -15.31 26.51
CA THR A 8 15.83 -14.73 26.31
C THR A 8 15.03 -14.75 27.62
N PRO A 9 13.89 -14.02 27.72
CA PRO A 9 12.98 -14.16 28.85
C PRO A 9 12.37 -15.56 29.03
N GLU A 10 12.44 -16.40 28.00
CA GLU A 10 11.84 -17.74 27.98
C GLU A 10 12.86 -18.81 28.38
N PHE A 11 13.10 -18.96 29.68
CA PHE A 11 13.99 -20.00 30.26
C PHE A 11 13.24 -21.04 31.12
N GLY A 12 11.90 -21.00 31.11
CA GLY A 12 11.06 -21.86 31.94
C GLY A 12 10.92 -21.33 33.37
N ALA A 13 10.93 -22.23 34.36
CA ALA A 13 10.82 -21.84 35.76
C ALA A 13 12.13 -21.20 36.28
N ALA A 14 12.03 -20.28 37.25
CA ALA A 14 13.18 -19.63 37.88
C ALA A 14 14.25 -20.60 38.42
N THR A 15 13.85 -21.81 38.85
CA THR A 15 14.77 -22.86 39.31
C THR A 15 15.67 -23.42 38.20
N GLN A 16 15.37 -23.18 36.92
CA GLN A 16 16.27 -23.58 35.84
C GLN A 16 17.53 -22.72 35.80
N LEU A 17 17.48 -21.48 36.30
CA LEU A 17 18.64 -20.59 36.35
C LEU A 17 19.76 -21.15 37.21
N GLU A 18 19.44 -21.96 38.22
CA GLU A 18 20.41 -22.67 39.08
C GLU A 18 21.21 -23.74 38.33
N LYS A 19 20.78 -24.12 37.12
CA LYS A 19 21.46 -25.12 36.27
C LYS A 19 22.24 -24.48 35.11
N ILE A 20 22.20 -23.16 34.99
CA ILE A 20 22.91 -22.44 33.93
C ILE A 20 24.28 -22.04 34.46
N ASP A 21 25.26 -22.94 34.31
CA ASP A 21 26.64 -22.72 34.76
C ASP A 21 27.24 -21.40 34.24
N MET A 22 26.82 -20.95 33.05
CA MET A 22 27.32 -19.70 32.48
C MET A 22 27.01 -18.46 33.35
N LEU A 23 25.96 -18.51 34.19
CA LEU A 23 25.66 -17.44 35.15
C LEU A 23 26.69 -17.33 36.27
N ASP A 24 27.50 -18.37 36.53
CA ASP A 24 28.62 -18.33 37.48
C ASP A 24 29.86 -17.64 36.91
N PHE A 25 30.03 -17.66 35.58
CA PHE A 25 31.24 -17.19 34.90
C PHE A 25 31.06 -15.89 34.12
N ALA A 26 29.81 -15.45 33.91
CA ALA A 26 29.51 -14.28 33.11
C ALA A 26 29.91 -12.98 33.82
N ASP A 27 30.75 -12.16 33.18
CA ASP A 27 31.04 -10.80 33.62
C ASP A 27 29.83 -9.88 33.47
N LEU A 28 29.04 -10.13 32.43
CA LEU A 28 27.84 -9.39 32.03
C LEU A 28 26.79 -10.39 31.53
N VAL A 29 25.51 -10.11 31.78
CA VAL A 29 24.39 -10.88 31.25
C VAL A 29 23.47 -9.95 30.47
N ALA A 30 23.08 -10.36 29.27
CA ALA A 30 22.07 -9.69 28.46
C ALA A 30 20.85 -10.59 28.30
N ILE A 31 19.70 -10.13 28.81
CA ILE A 31 18.41 -10.74 28.53
C ILE A 31 17.85 -10.06 27.29
N ASN A 32 18.20 -10.61 26.13
CA ASN A 32 17.79 -10.11 24.83
C ASN A 32 16.35 -10.55 24.50
N LYS A 33 15.69 -9.90 23.54
CA LYS A 33 14.23 -10.02 23.30
C LYS A 33 13.43 -9.58 24.52
N PHE A 34 13.87 -8.47 25.14
CA PHE A 34 13.26 -7.90 26.33
C PHE A 34 11.83 -7.35 26.10
N ASP A 35 11.39 -7.36 24.85
CA ASP A 35 10.02 -7.06 24.44
C ASP A 35 9.03 -8.21 24.68
N LYS A 36 9.52 -9.43 24.93
CA LYS A 36 8.69 -10.61 25.16
C LYS A 36 8.01 -10.55 26.52
N ARG A 37 6.85 -11.20 26.62
CA ARG A 37 6.07 -11.26 27.85
C ARG A 37 6.91 -11.90 28.96
N GLY A 38 6.88 -11.29 30.16
CA GLY A 38 7.64 -11.77 31.31
C GLY A 38 9.10 -11.31 31.36
N ALA A 39 9.57 -10.46 30.45
CA ALA A 39 10.93 -9.92 30.45
C ALA A 39 11.34 -9.23 31.76
N LEU A 40 10.44 -8.48 32.40
CA LEU A 40 10.69 -7.84 33.69
C LEU A 40 10.86 -8.86 34.83
N ASP A 41 10.04 -9.92 34.84
CA ASP A 41 10.19 -11.02 35.79
C ASP A 41 11.48 -11.80 35.55
N ALA A 42 11.80 -12.06 34.28
CA ALA A 42 13.07 -12.65 33.86
C ALA A 42 14.28 -11.84 34.37
N LEU A 43 14.25 -10.50 34.20
CA LEU A 43 15.30 -9.62 34.70
C LEU A 43 15.48 -9.73 36.21
N ARG A 44 14.37 -9.71 36.95
CA ARG A 44 14.39 -9.86 38.40
C ARG A 44 14.98 -11.20 38.82
N ASP A 45 14.55 -12.28 38.18
CA ASP A 45 14.92 -13.64 38.58
C ASP A 45 16.38 -13.94 38.24
N VAL A 46 16.87 -13.48 37.07
CA VAL A 46 18.29 -13.58 36.69
C VAL A 46 19.17 -12.72 37.58
N ARG A 47 18.75 -11.48 37.95
CA ARG A 47 19.50 -10.66 38.92
C ARG A 47 19.62 -11.34 40.27
N LYS A 48 18.52 -11.93 40.77
CA LYS A 48 18.55 -12.70 42.03
C LYS A 48 19.49 -13.90 41.94
N GLN A 49 19.48 -14.62 40.82
CA GLN A 49 20.39 -15.75 40.65
C GLN A 49 21.85 -15.29 40.54
N TYR A 50 22.13 -14.23 39.78
CA TYR A 50 23.48 -13.66 39.67
C TYR A 50 24.04 -13.25 41.03
N LYS A 51 23.21 -12.60 41.86
CA LYS A 51 23.57 -12.23 43.24
C LYS A 51 23.95 -13.45 44.09
N ARG A 52 23.20 -14.54 43.98
CA ARG A 52 23.47 -15.80 44.69
C ARG A 52 24.80 -16.42 44.24
N ASN A 53 25.00 -16.54 42.93
CA ASN A 53 26.20 -17.16 42.35
C ASN A 53 27.49 -16.41 42.75
N HIS A 54 27.41 -15.08 42.91
CA HIS A 54 28.55 -14.22 43.24
C HIS A 54 28.63 -13.81 44.73
N ASN A 55 27.74 -14.32 45.59
CA ASN A 55 27.67 -13.99 47.03
C ASN A 55 27.54 -12.48 47.35
N ILE A 56 26.82 -11.72 46.52
CA ILE A 56 26.64 -10.25 46.65
C ILE A 56 25.19 -9.89 47.02
N PHE A 57 24.70 -10.41 48.15
CA PHE A 57 23.29 -10.29 48.55
C PHE A 57 22.82 -8.86 48.84
N ASP A 58 23.71 -8.00 49.34
CA ASP A 58 23.39 -6.62 49.75
C ASP A 58 23.51 -5.60 48.60
N ALA A 59 24.03 -6.01 47.44
CA ALA A 59 24.18 -5.13 46.27
C ALA A 59 22.81 -4.67 45.75
N LYS A 60 22.71 -3.42 45.31
CA LYS A 60 21.45 -2.90 44.73
C LYS A 60 21.21 -3.52 43.35
N ASP A 61 19.95 -3.60 42.93
CA ASP A 61 19.59 -4.22 41.65
C ASP A 61 20.19 -3.47 40.45
N GLU A 62 20.44 -2.16 40.57
CA GLU A 62 21.07 -1.33 39.54
C GLU A 62 22.58 -1.60 39.38
N GLU A 63 23.22 -2.20 40.40
CA GLU A 63 24.65 -2.52 40.40
C GLU A 63 24.93 -3.90 39.81
N ILE A 64 23.90 -4.72 39.59
CA ILE A 64 24.03 -6.06 39.05
C ILE A 64 24.21 -5.98 37.52
N PRO A 65 25.25 -6.62 36.94
CA PRO A 65 25.59 -6.52 35.53
C PRO A 65 24.66 -7.36 34.63
N VAL A 66 23.34 -7.25 34.84
CA VAL A 66 22.29 -7.92 34.08
C VAL A 66 21.42 -6.85 33.43
N TYR A 67 21.42 -6.84 32.10
CA TYR A 67 20.79 -5.83 31.26
C TYR A 67 19.67 -6.46 30.43
N GLY A 68 18.51 -5.81 30.41
CA GLY A 68 17.45 -6.12 29.45
C GLY A 68 17.77 -5.43 28.13
N THR A 69 17.78 -6.17 27.02
CA THR A 69 18.12 -5.62 25.70
C THR A 69 17.15 -6.05 24.61
N MET A 70 17.01 -5.21 23.60
CA MET A 70 16.19 -5.47 22.41
C MET A 70 17.04 -5.21 21.17
N ALA A 71 17.87 -6.18 20.78
CA ALA A 71 18.77 -6.04 19.62
C ALA A 71 18.04 -5.95 18.25
N SER A 72 16.72 -6.18 18.23
CA SER A 72 15.84 -5.95 17.09
C SER A 72 15.34 -4.50 17.01
N GLN A 73 15.27 -3.80 18.15
CA GLN A 73 14.82 -2.42 18.22
C GLN A 73 15.96 -1.48 17.89
N PHE A 74 15.72 -0.57 16.96
CA PHE A 74 16.69 0.46 16.60
C PHE A 74 16.91 1.42 17.78
N ASN A 75 18.19 1.76 18.04
CA ASN A 75 18.62 2.65 19.14
C ASN A 75 18.02 2.28 20.50
N ASP A 76 17.95 0.97 20.80
CA ASP A 76 17.50 0.48 22.10
C ASP A 76 18.38 1.00 23.25
N PRO A 77 17.80 1.73 24.23
CA PRO A 77 18.54 2.16 25.42
C PRO A 77 19.21 1.00 26.17
N GLY A 78 18.59 -0.19 26.17
CA GLY A 78 19.15 -1.39 26.78
C GLY A 78 20.48 -1.82 26.16
N MET A 79 20.52 -1.94 24.84
CA MET A 79 21.73 -2.22 24.07
C MET A 79 22.79 -1.15 24.26
N ASN A 80 22.40 0.13 24.29
CA ASN A 80 23.32 1.24 24.54
C ASN A 80 23.96 1.14 25.93
N ASN A 81 23.16 0.85 26.96
CA ASN A 81 23.65 0.67 28.33
C ASN A 81 24.56 -0.57 28.46
N LEU A 82 24.21 -1.69 27.80
CA LEU A 82 25.06 -2.88 27.74
C LEU A 82 26.40 -2.57 27.06
N PHE A 83 26.40 -1.80 25.97
CA PHE A 83 27.63 -1.42 25.27
C PHE A 83 28.57 -0.61 26.17
N VAL A 84 28.05 0.40 26.88
CA VAL A 84 28.86 1.20 27.81
C VAL A 84 29.42 0.33 28.94
N ALA A 85 28.59 -0.55 29.51
CA ALA A 85 29.02 -1.49 30.55
C ALA A 85 30.09 -2.48 30.05
N LEU A 86 29.97 -2.96 28.81
CA LEU A 86 30.95 -3.84 28.18
C LEU A 86 32.29 -3.12 27.97
N MET A 87 32.27 -1.89 27.46
CA MET A 87 33.48 -1.09 27.27
C MET A 87 34.20 -0.83 28.59
N ASP A 88 33.45 -0.50 29.65
CA ASP A 88 34.00 -0.32 30.99
C ASP A 88 34.61 -1.62 31.53
N LYS A 89 33.92 -2.76 31.37
CA LYS A 89 34.40 -4.06 31.84
C LYS A 89 35.69 -4.49 31.12
N ILE A 90 35.80 -4.25 29.82
CA ILE A 90 37.02 -4.49 29.04
C ILE A 90 38.15 -3.62 29.60
N ARG A 91 37.91 -2.33 29.82
CA ARG A 91 38.90 -1.41 30.40
C ARG A 91 39.38 -1.91 31.77
N VAL A 92 38.48 -2.30 32.64
CA VAL A 92 38.82 -2.80 33.99
C VAL A 92 39.63 -4.08 33.94
N LYS A 93 39.28 -5.03 33.06
CA LYS A 93 39.96 -6.34 33.00
C LYS A 93 41.26 -6.36 32.19
N THR A 94 41.36 -5.55 31.14
CA THR A 94 42.52 -5.59 30.21
C THR A 94 43.40 -4.35 30.30
N GLY A 95 42.96 -3.29 30.98
CA GLY A 95 43.63 -1.99 31.01
C GLY A 95 43.52 -1.19 29.72
N THR A 96 42.78 -1.66 28.71
CA THR A 96 42.62 -0.98 27.42
C THR A 96 41.37 -0.10 27.39
N ASP A 97 41.54 1.21 27.13
CA ASP A 97 40.42 2.16 27.06
C ASP A 97 40.13 2.60 25.61
N PHE A 98 38.94 2.24 25.11
CA PHE A 98 38.48 2.61 23.77
C PHE A 98 37.86 4.01 23.68
N LYS A 99 37.77 4.76 24.79
CA LYS A 99 37.19 6.12 24.86
C LYS A 99 35.82 6.22 24.18
N ALA A 100 34.87 5.38 24.61
CA ALA A 100 33.50 5.44 24.12
C ALA A 100 32.90 6.85 24.36
N LYS A 101 32.24 7.40 23.34
CA LYS A 101 31.56 8.72 23.41
C LYS A 101 30.13 8.66 23.95
N MET A 102 29.61 7.45 24.18
CA MET A 102 28.27 7.22 24.73
C MET A 102 28.32 7.10 26.25
N GLU A 103 27.36 7.71 26.93
CA GLU A 103 27.19 7.65 28.38
C GLU A 103 26.06 6.69 28.76
N LEU A 104 26.13 6.13 29.98
CA LEU A 104 25.03 5.35 30.56
C LEU A 104 23.81 6.26 30.73
N THR A 105 22.67 5.82 30.22
CA THR A 105 21.40 6.53 30.38
C THR A 105 20.61 5.90 31.53
N SER A 106 19.84 6.71 32.27
CA SER A 106 18.87 6.20 33.25
C SER A 106 17.67 5.51 32.59
N ASP A 107 17.52 5.68 31.28
CA ASP A 107 16.41 5.15 30.51
C ASP A 107 16.50 3.63 30.44
N LYS A 108 15.42 2.99 30.87
CA LYS A 108 15.27 1.54 30.77
C LYS A 108 14.91 1.17 29.34
N SER A 109 15.31 -0.03 28.93
CA SER A 109 14.82 -0.66 27.70
C SER A 109 13.31 -0.88 27.84
N GLU A 110 12.51 0.08 27.36
CA GLU A 110 11.06 -0.03 27.21
C GLU A 110 10.75 -0.17 25.73
N LYS A 111 9.95 -1.18 25.37
CA LYS A 111 9.62 -1.42 23.96
C LYS A 111 8.77 -0.27 23.45
N ILE A 112 9.20 0.35 22.36
CA ILE A 112 8.31 1.17 21.54
C ILE A 112 7.45 0.22 20.74
N TYR A 113 6.29 -0.16 21.30
CA TYR A 113 5.34 -1.02 20.62
C TYR A 113 4.77 -0.29 19.40
N ILE A 114 4.98 -0.83 18.20
CA ILE A 114 4.27 -0.39 17.00
C ILE A 114 2.76 -0.58 17.21
N ILE A 115 2.39 -1.79 17.62
CA ILE A 115 1.03 -2.12 18.07
C ILE A 115 1.09 -2.43 19.57
N PRO A 116 0.40 -1.64 20.41
CA PRO A 116 0.30 -1.89 21.85
C PRO A 116 -0.19 -3.31 22.18
N PRO A 117 0.32 -3.97 23.24
CA PRO A 117 -0.03 -5.35 23.57
C PRO A 117 -1.52 -5.63 23.77
N ASP A 118 -2.25 -4.65 24.29
CA ASP A 118 -3.70 -4.69 24.50
C ASP A 118 -4.50 -4.69 23.18
N ARG A 119 -3.87 -4.27 22.07
CA ARG A 119 -4.48 -4.20 20.74
C ARG A 119 -4.05 -5.34 19.82
N ILE A 120 -3.20 -6.27 20.27
CA ILE A 120 -2.68 -7.39 19.46
C ILE A 120 -3.81 -8.27 18.89
N ARG A 121 -4.97 -8.33 19.53
CA ARG A 121 -6.10 -9.18 19.11
C ARG A 121 -6.95 -8.61 17.97
N TYR A 122 -6.47 -7.55 17.32
CA TYR A 122 -7.28 -6.77 16.38
C TYR A 122 -7.89 -7.57 15.23
N LEU A 123 -7.18 -8.56 14.69
CA LEU A 123 -7.65 -9.41 13.60
C LEU A 123 -8.76 -10.38 14.04
N ALA A 124 -8.65 -10.96 15.24
CA ALA A 124 -9.71 -11.79 15.81
C ALA A 124 -10.97 -10.97 16.06
N GLU A 125 -10.84 -9.77 16.63
CA GLU A 125 -11.97 -8.86 16.87
C GLU A 125 -12.67 -8.44 15.56
N ILE A 126 -11.93 -8.28 14.45
CA ILE A 126 -12.53 -8.02 13.13
C ILE A 126 -13.33 -9.22 12.66
N ALA A 127 -12.78 -10.43 12.80
CA ALA A 127 -13.48 -11.65 12.41
C ALA A 127 -14.75 -11.88 13.26
N GLU A 128 -14.66 -11.65 14.58
CA GLU A 128 -15.79 -11.69 15.50
C GLU A 128 -16.85 -10.64 15.15
N ALA A 129 -16.45 -9.40 14.88
CA ALA A 129 -17.38 -8.34 14.48
C ALA A 129 -18.08 -8.61 13.14
N SER A 130 -17.38 -9.24 12.18
CA SER A 130 -17.97 -9.66 10.91
C SER A 130 -19.00 -10.78 11.12
N GLN A 131 -18.68 -11.77 11.95
CA GLN A 131 -19.59 -12.86 12.30
C GLN A 131 -20.84 -12.33 13.02
N MET A 132 -20.68 -11.45 14.01
CA MET A 132 -21.80 -10.81 14.71
C MET A 132 -22.71 -10.03 13.75
N TYR A 133 -22.12 -9.37 12.74
CA TYR A 133 -22.89 -8.69 11.71
C TYR A 133 -23.71 -9.69 10.87
N ASN A 134 -23.12 -10.81 10.45
CA ASN A 134 -23.82 -11.84 9.67
C ASN A 134 -24.99 -12.46 10.48
N GLU A 135 -24.75 -12.78 11.76
CA GLU A 135 -25.81 -13.29 12.66
C GLU A 135 -26.95 -12.28 12.85
N TRP A 136 -26.60 -10.99 12.97
CA TRP A 136 -27.59 -9.92 13.01
C TRP A 136 -28.38 -9.81 11.71
N VAL A 137 -27.73 -9.89 10.54
CA VAL A 137 -28.39 -9.90 9.23
C VAL A 137 -29.39 -11.05 9.14
N ASP A 138 -28.99 -12.27 9.50
CA ASP A 138 -29.86 -13.45 9.44
C ASP A 138 -31.10 -13.30 10.33
N LYS A 139 -30.92 -12.74 11.53
CA LYS A 139 -32.03 -12.43 12.43
C LYS A 139 -32.99 -11.40 11.81
N GLN A 140 -32.48 -10.28 11.28
CA GLN A 140 -33.30 -9.22 10.69
C GLN A 140 -34.04 -9.71 9.43
N VAL A 141 -33.37 -10.50 8.59
CA VAL A 141 -33.95 -11.15 7.40
C VAL A 141 -35.10 -12.08 7.79
N GLY A 142 -34.90 -12.89 8.83
CA GLY A 142 -35.95 -13.77 9.36
C GLY A 142 -37.19 -13.03 9.87
N ILE A 143 -36.99 -11.88 10.52
CA ILE A 143 -38.08 -10.99 10.96
C ILE A 143 -38.81 -10.39 9.76
N ALA A 144 -38.07 -9.80 8.80
CA ALA A 144 -38.65 -9.17 7.61
C ALA A 144 -39.49 -10.16 6.78
N ARG A 145 -39.02 -11.40 6.62
CA ARG A 145 -39.76 -12.46 5.95
C ARG A 145 -41.08 -12.82 6.65
N LYS A 146 -41.06 -12.95 7.98
CA LYS A 146 -42.28 -13.20 8.77
C LYS A 146 -43.27 -12.05 8.62
N MET A 147 -42.80 -10.80 8.65
CA MET A 147 -43.63 -9.63 8.41
C MET A 147 -44.26 -9.65 7.02
N TYR A 148 -43.49 -9.98 5.97
CA TYR A 148 -44.00 -10.10 4.60
C TYR A 148 -45.09 -11.18 4.48
N GLN A 149 -44.87 -12.34 5.09
CA GLN A 149 -45.85 -13.45 5.11
C GLN A 149 -47.14 -13.07 5.84
N LEU A 150 -47.02 -12.47 7.03
CA LEU A 150 -48.17 -12.00 7.81
C LEU A 150 -48.95 -10.94 7.04
N LYS A 151 -48.26 -9.98 6.41
CA LYS A 151 -48.88 -8.94 5.60
C LYS A 151 -49.67 -9.53 4.43
N GLY A 152 -49.10 -10.52 3.73
CA GLY A 152 -49.79 -11.21 2.64
C GLY A 152 -51.08 -11.92 3.10
N VAL A 153 -51.08 -12.53 4.29
CA VAL A 153 -52.28 -13.17 4.86
C VAL A 153 -53.32 -12.13 5.29
N ILE A 154 -52.89 -11.04 5.93
CA ILE A 154 -53.77 -9.93 6.34
C ILE A 154 -54.45 -9.30 5.12
N ASP A 155 -53.69 -9.05 4.04
CA ASP A 155 -54.22 -8.46 2.82
C ASP A 155 -55.24 -9.40 2.15
N LEU A 156 -54.97 -10.71 2.11
CA LEU A 156 -55.91 -11.71 1.61
C LEU A 156 -57.22 -11.77 2.44
N ALA A 157 -57.11 -11.60 3.76
CA ALA A 157 -58.27 -11.49 4.65
C ALA A 157 -59.15 -10.29 4.30
N GLY A 158 -58.53 -9.15 4.04
CA GLY A 158 -59.21 -7.91 3.67
C GLY A 158 -59.91 -8.00 2.30
N GLU A 159 -59.38 -8.80 1.39
CA GLU A 159 -59.99 -9.07 0.08
C GLU A 159 -61.16 -10.06 0.15
N ASN A 160 -61.22 -10.89 1.19
CA ASN A 160 -62.24 -11.91 1.34
C ASN A 160 -62.76 -12.00 2.78
N GLU A 161 -63.83 -11.26 3.06
CA GLU A 161 -64.49 -11.16 4.36
C GLU A 161 -64.90 -12.52 4.96
N SER A 162 -65.02 -13.58 4.13
CA SER A 162 -65.34 -14.93 4.60
C SER A 162 -64.18 -15.64 5.32
N LEU A 163 -62.94 -15.15 5.22
CA LEU A 163 -61.76 -15.78 5.83
C LEU A 163 -61.64 -15.55 7.35
N GLY A 164 -62.46 -14.67 7.96
CA GLY A 164 -62.62 -14.59 9.41
C GLY A 164 -61.31 -14.53 10.21
N LEU A 165 -60.34 -13.71 9.78
CA LEU A 165 -59.07 -13.56 10.48
C LEU A 165 -59.23 -12.52 11.60
N GLY A 166 -59.02 -12.94 12.85
CA GLY A 166 -59.10 -12.06 14.02
C GLY A 166 -57.85 -11.20 14.20
N SER A 167 -57.90 -10.25 15.15
CA SER A 167 -56.85 -9.24 15.41
C SER A 167 -55.46 -9.79 15.81
N GLY A 168 -55.35 -11.11 15.97
CA GLY A 168 -54.10 -11.77 16.37
C GLY A 168 -53.01 -11.69 15.30
N LEU A 169 -53.37 -11.61 14.02
CA LEU A 169 -52.41 -11.47 12.93
C LEU A 169 -51.83 -10.05 12.86
N GLU A 170 -52.64 -9.01 13.04
CA GLU A 170 -52.16 -7.63 13.14
C GLU A 170 -51.25 -7.46 14.37
N ASN A 171 -51.64 -8.03 15.52
CA ASN A 171 -50.81 -8.01 16.72
C ASN A 171 -49.46 -8.71 16.50
N ALA A 172 -49.45 -9.86 15.81
CA ALA A 172 -48.22 -10.57 15.46
C ALA A 172 -47.35 -9.76 14.49
N TYR A 173 -47.97 -9.06 13.52
CA TYR A 173 -47.25 -8.17 12.61
C TYR A 173 -46.56 -7.04 13.38
N THR A 174 -47.31 -6.32 14.24
CA THR A 174 -46.76 -5.25 15.07
C THR A 174 -45.65 -5.75 16.00
N PHE A 175 -45.80 -6.93 16.60
CA PHE A 175 -44.76 -7.55 17.43
C PHE A 175 -43.43 -7.78 16.68
N PHE A 176 -43.48 -8.25 15.43
CA PHE A 176 -42.28 -8.42 14.61
C PHE A 176 -41.75 -7.09 14.07
N GLU A 177 -42.65 -6.16 13.74
CA GLU A 177 -42.28 -4.81 13.34
C GLU A 177 -41.47 -4.14 14.44
N GLU A 178 -41.90 -4.17 15.70
CA GLU A 178 -41.16 -3.59 16.83
C GLU A 178 -39.76 -4.16 17.02
N GLN A 179 -39.53 -5.42 16.63
CA GLN A 179 -38.22 -6.09 16.71
C GLN A 179 -37.29 -5.82 15.52
N LEU A 180 -37.83 -5.36 14.39
CA LEU A 180 -37.03 -5.03 13.22
C LEU A 180 -36.25 -3.74 13.50
N ASP A 181 -34.95 -3.77 13.22
CA ASP A 181 -34.05 -2.64 13.43
C ASP A 181 -34.49 -1.40 12.64
N GLY A 182 -34.28 -0.22 13.22
CA GLY A 182 -34.69 1.06 12.63
C GLY A 182 -34.13 1.31 11.24
N ASP A 183 -32.86 0.93 11.00
CA ASP A 183 -32.24 1.05 9.68
C ASP A 183 -32.81 0.02 8.70
N CYS A 184 -33.07 -1.22 9.15
CA CYS A 184 -33.71 -2.24 8.31
C CYS A 184 -35.12 -1.83 7.88
N LYS A 185 -35.92 -1.26 8.80
CA LYS A 185 -37.23 -0.66 8.49
C LYS A 185 -37.11 0.42 7.42
N ARG A 186 -36.15 1.34 7.60
CA ARG A 186 -35.90 2.44 6.66
C ARG A 186 -35.53 1.92 5.28
N LEU A 187 -34.63 0.94 5.20
CA LEU A 187 -34.21 0.31 3.94
C LEU A 187 -35.40 -0.32 3.19
N LEU A 188 -36.22 -1.12 3.87
CA LEU A 188 -37.41 -1.73 3.26
C LEU A 188 -38.43 -0.70 2.81
N ARG A 189 -38.66 0.35 3.61
CA ARG A 189 -39.57 1.45 3.26
C ARG A 189 -39.09 2.23 2.04
N GLN A 190 -37.78 2.46 1.90
CA GLN A 190 -37.19 3.23 0.81
C GLN A 190 -37.03 2.43 -0.49
N TRP A 191 -36.99 1.09 -0.41
CA TRP A 191 -36.75 0.23 -1.56
C TRP A 191 -37.67 0.46 -2.79
N PRO A 192 -38.99 0.68 -2.63
CA PRO A 192 -39.85 1.02 -3.77
C PRO A 192 -39.44 2.31 -4.49
N ASP A 193 -38.98 3.32 -3.74
CA ASP A 193 -38.52 4.60 -4.30
C ASP A 193 -37.14 4.45 -4.95
N THR A 194 -36.23 3.67 -4.35
CA THR A 194 -34.96 3.29 -4.97
C THR A 194 -35.18 2.60 -6.32
N LYS A 195 -36.11 1.63 -6.40
CA LYS A 195 -36.47 0.98 -7.67
C LYS A 195 -37.01 1.94 -8.72
N ARG A 196 -37.64 3.03 -8.31
CA ARG A 196 -38.15 4.07 -9.22
C ARG A 196 -37.00 4.95 -9.71
N ALA A 197 -36.14 5.41 -8.81
CA ALA A 197 -34.98 6.24 -9.14
C ALA A 197 -34.06 5.59 -10.18
N TYR A 198 -33.81 4.28 -10.07
CA TYR A 198 -32.99 3.52 -11.03
C TYR A 198 -33.71 3.13 -12.34
N LYS A 199 -34.97 3.56 -12.53
CA LYS A 199 -35.72 3.44 -13.80
C LYS A 199 -35.86 4.78 -14.53
N GLU A 200 -35.45 5.87 -13.91
CA GLU A 200 -35.41 7.19 -14.55
C GLU A 200 -34.34 7.22 -15.65
N GLU A 201 -34.42 8.19 -16.56
CA GLU A 201 -33.43 8.31 -17.65
C GLU A 201 -32.03 8.68 -17.13
N TYR A 202 -31.97 9.45 -16.05
CA TYR A 202 -30.73 9.94 -15.45
C TYR A 202 -30.66 9.69 -13.96
N PHE A 203 -29.46 9.36 -13.49
CA PHE A 203 -29.11 9.38 -12.07
C PHE A 203 -28.41 10.70 -11.73
N ILE A 204 -28.87 11.36 -10.67
CA ILE A 204 -28.32 12.62 -10.19
C ILE A 204 -27.76 12.40 -8.79
N TYR A 205 -26.46 12.67 -8.62
CA TYR A 205 -25.79 12.58 -7.33
C TYR A 205 -24.79 13.71 -7.13
N LYS A 206 -24.42 14.00 -5.88
CA LYS A 206 -23.52 15.10 -5.53
C LYS A 206 -22.11 14.60 -5.23
N VAL A 207 -21.11 15.27 -5.80
CA VAL A 207 -19.69 15.07 -5.48
C VAL A 207 -19.06 16.42 -5.16
N ARG A 208 -18.64 16.63 -3.91
CA ARG A 208 -17.99 17.88 -3.46
C ARG A 208 -18.77 19.12 -3.95
N ASP A 209 -20.08 19.14 -3.65
CA ASP A 209 -21.05 20.19 -3.99
C ASP A 209 -21.41 20.35 -5.48
N LYS A 210 -20.86 19.52 -6.38
CA LYS A 210 -21.25 19.47 -7.79
C LYS A 210 -22.29 18.39 -8.03
N GLU A 211 -23.37 18.74 -8.73
CA GLU A 211 -24.33 17.76 -9.23
C GLU A 211 -23.77 17.09 -10.49
N ILE A 212 -23.67 15.76 -10.43
CA ILE A 212 -23.31 14.90 -11.55
C ILE A 212 -24.59 14.25 -12.03
N LYS A 213 -24.91 14.47 -13.31
CA LYS A 213 -26.04 13.87 -14.01
C LYS A 213 -25.49 12.88 -15.03
N GLN A 214 -25.81 11.60 -14.87
CA GLN A 214 -25.37 10.52 -15.78
C GLN A 214 -26.56 9.70 -16.27
N PRO A 215 -26.58 9.24 -17.53
CA PRO A 215 -27.64 8.38 -18.02
C PRO A 215 -27.60 7.03 -17.31
N LEU A 216 -28.77 6.46 -17.02
CA LEU A 216 -28.92 5.13 -16.41
C LEU A 216 -29.02 4.00 -17.41
N PHE A 217 -29.17 4.33 -18.69
CA PHE A 217 -29.32 3.38 -19.78
C PHE A 217 -28.30 3.61 -20.87
N TYR A 218 -27.90 2.52 -21.52
CA TYR A 218 -27.14 2.50 -22.76
C TYR A 218 -28.02 1.91 -23.86
N GLU A 219 -28.21 2.63 -24.96
CA GLU A 219 -28.93 2.12 -26.12
C GLU A 219 -28.02 1.22 -26.97
N SER A 220 -28.37 -0.06 -27.09
CA SER A 220 -27.64 -1.00 -27.95
C SER A 220 -27.93 -0.78 -29.44
N LEU A 221 -27.13 -1.41 -30.31
CA LEU A 221 -27.39 -1.39 -31.77
C LEU A 221 -28.79 -1.93 -32.13
N SER A 222 -29.32 -2.86 -31.33
CA SER A 222 -30.68 -3.40 -31.46
C SER A 222 -31.76 -2.52 -30.82
N LYS A 223 -31.42 -1.29 -30.41
CA LYS A 223 -32.33 -0.31 -29.79
C LYS A 223 -32.90 -0.74 -28.44
N LEU A 224 -32.19 -1.66 -27.75
CA LEU A 224 -32.53 -2.04 -26.38
C LEU A 224 -31.91 -1.06 -25.40
N GLN A 225 -32.67 -0.62 -24.41
CA GLN A 225 -32.20 0.20 -23.28
C GLN A 225 -31.59 -0.71 -22.22
N ILE A 226 -30.26 -0.88 -22.26
CA ILE A 226 -29.52 -1.71 -21.31
C ILE A 226 -29.24 -0.90 -20.04
N PRO A 227 -29.71 -1.32 -18.85
CA PRO A 227 -29.47 -0.59 -17.62
C PRO A 227 -28.00 -0.67 -17.20
N LYS A 228 -27.43 0.48 -16.79
CA LYS A 228 -26.10 0.53 -16.16
C LYS A 228 -26.10 -0.22 -14.83
N VAL A 229 -27.19 -0.17 -14.06
CA VAL A 229 -27.32 -0.92 -12.80
C VAL A 229 -28.62 -1.72 -12.83
N SER A 230 -28.49 -3.04 -12.72
CA SER A 230 -29.63 -3.98 -12.68
C SER A 230 -30.06 -4.23 -11.25
N LEU A 231 -31.37 -4.20 -10.98
CA LEU A 231 -31.96 -4.45 -9.66
C LEU A 231 -32.55 -5.87 -9.56
N PRO A 232 -32.50 -6.52 -8.37
CA PRO A 232 -33.16 -7.80 -8.17
C PRO A 232 -34.69 -7.67 -8.29
N ARG A 233 -35.34 -8.77 -8.69
CA ARG A 233 -36.80 -8.86 -8.85
C ARG A 233 -37.49 -9.53 -7.65
N TYR A 234 -36.83 -9.52 -6.49
CA TYR A 234 -37.35 -10.12 -5.25
C TYR A 234 -38.64 -9.45 -4.80
N LYS A 235 -39.52 -10.26 -4.20
CA LYS A 235 -40.78 -9.82 -3.59
C LYS A 235 -40.76 -10.00 -2.07
N ASP A 236 -40.19 -11.11 -1.59
CA ASP A 236 -39.99 -11.36 -0.17
C ASP A 236 -39.14 -10.26 0.47
N TRP A 237 -39.62 -9.68 1.56
CA TRP A 237 -38.89 -8.65 2.29
C TRP A 237 -37.61 -9.21 2.94
N GLY A 238 -37.57 -10.50 3.25
CA GLY A 238 -36.35 -11.17 3.71
C GLY A 238 -35.25 -11.15 2.64
N ASP A 239 -35.55 -11.58 1.41
CA ASP A 239 -34.58 -11.60 0.31
C ASP A 239 -34.11 -10.19 -0.08
N ILE A 240 -35.04 -9.22 -0.12
CA ILE A 240 -34.71 -7.81 -0.36
C ILE A 240 -33.75 -7.30 0.71
N LEU A 241 -34.06 -7.55 2.00
CA LEU A 241 -33.25 -7.05 3.10
C LEU A 241 -31.86 -7.73 3.13
N ARG A 242 -31.78 -9.04 2.85
CA ARG A 242 -30.50 -9.75 2.75
C ARG A 242 -29.62 -9.08 1.71
N TRP A 243 -30.14 -8.92 0.50
CA TRP A 243 -29.41 -8.30 -0.60
C TRP A 243 -28.92 -6.88 -0.27
N LEU A 244 -29.78 -6.06 0.34
CA LEU A 244 -29.43 -4.69 0.77
C LEU A 244 -28.34 -4.65 1.86
N LEU A 245 -28.25 -5.67 2.71
CA LEU A 245 -27.30 -5.70 3.82
C LEU A 245 -25.97 -6.40 3.48
N THR A 246 -25.95 -7.27 2.46
CA THR A 246 -24.77 -8.07 2.12
C THR A 246 -24.07 -7.63 0.84
N GLU A 247 -24.82 -7.15 -0.16
CA GLU A 247 -24.25 -6.75 -1.45
C GLU A 247 -24.54 -5.29 -1.82
N ASN A 248 -25.80 -4.89 -1.68
CA ASN A 248 -26.38 -3.59 -1.99
C ASN A 248 -26.02 -3.04 -3.40
N LEU A 249 -26.48 -1.84 -3.71
CA LEU A 249 -26.10 -1.12 -4.90
C LEU A 249 -24.64 -0.65 -4.84
N PRO A 250 -23.94 -0.49 -5.98
CA PRO A 250 -22.69 0.25 -6.01
C PRO A 250 -22.86 1.62 -5.32
N GLY A 251 -21.90 2.01 -4.49
CA GLY A 251 -21.94 3.28 -3.75
C GLY A 251 -22.66 3.23 -2.42
N GLU A 252 -23.27 2.11 -2.04
CA GLU A 252 -24.00 1.91 -0.77
C GLU A 252 -23.36 0.81 0.08
N PHE A 253 -23.42 0.93 1.42
CA PHE A 253 -22.85 -0.06 2.34
C PHE A 253 -23.48 -1.46 2.12
N PRO A 254 -22.71 -2.57 2.10
CA PRO A 254 -21.27 -2.68 2.43
C PRO A 254 -20.32 -2.51 1.23
N TYR A 255 -20.76 -1.82 0.18
CA TYR A 255 -19.99 -1.46 -1.01
C TYR A 255 -19.48 -2.67 -1.81
N ALA A 256 -20.11 -3.84 -1.68
CA ALA A 256 -19.64 -5.07 -2.31
C ALA A 256 -19.58 -4.92 -3.85
N ALA A 257 -20.55 -4.24 -4.46
CA ALA A 257 -20.61 -4.00 -5.90
C ALA A 257 -19.81 -2.77 -6.39
N GLY A 258 -19.12 -2.07 -5.49
CA GLY A 258 -18.32 -0.88 -5.81
C GLY A 258 -18.55 0.27 -4.84
N VAL A 259 -17.57 1.16 -4.72
CA VAL A 259 -17.57 2.28 -3.75
C VAL A 259 -18.23 3.57 -4.28
N PHE A 260 -18.54 3.61 -5.57
CA PHE A 260 -19.20 4.73 -6.24
C PHE A 260 -20.53 4.28 -6.85
N PRO A 261 -21.55 5.16 -6.88
CA PRO A 261 -22.85 4.82 -7.45
C PRO A 261 -22.81 4.40 -8.93
N LEU A 262 -21.93 5.05 -9.69
CA LEU A 262 -21.68 4.79 -11.10
C LEU A 262 -20.19 4.98 -11.39
N LYS A 263 -19.69 4.31 -12.44
CA LYS A 263 -18.35 4.49 -12.99
C LYS A 263 -18.19 5.92 -13.54
N ARG A 264 -16.96 6.42 -13.52
CA ARG A 264 -16.66 7.76 -14.06
C ARG A 264 -16.77 7.76 -15.58
N GLU A 265 -17.42 8.78 -16.13
CA GLU A 265 -17.37 9.03 -17.57
C GLU A 265 -16.12 9.86 -17.91
N GLY A 266 -15.39 9.46 -18.95
CA GLY A 266 -14.20 10.19 -19.42
C GLY A 266 -12.90 9.92 -18.64
N GLU A 267 -12.91 9.11 -17.58
CA GLU A 267 -11.70 8.68 -16.86
C GLU A 267 -11.71 7.15 -16.74
N ASP A 268 -11.21 6.47 -17.77
CA ASP A 268 -11.07 5.02 -17.78
C ASP A 268 -10.11 4.57 -16.64
N PRO A 269 -10.29 3.38 -16.04
CA PRO A 269 -9.44 2.90 -14.95
C PRO A 269 -8.00 2.59 -15.41
N THR A 270 -7.74 2.65 -16.72
CA THR A 270 -6.46 2.37 -17.35
C THR A 270 -5.32 3.13 -16.68
N ARG A 271 -4.32 2.38 -16.21
CA ARG A 271 -3.07 2.91 -15.67
C ARG A 271 -1.92 1.99 -16.07
N MET A 272 -1.11 2.43 -17.03
CA MET A 272 0.01 1.64 -17.54
C MET A 272 1.29 1.93 -16.75
N PHE A 273 1.98 0.87 -16.35
CA PHE A 273 3.33 0.95 -15.81
C PHE A 273 4.32 1.31 -16.92
N ALA A 274 5.19 2.28 -16.65
CA ALA A 274 6.30 2.63 -17.51
C ALA A 274 7.52 3.03 -16.66
N GLY A 275 8.70 2.65 -17.14
CA GLY A 275 9.98 2.94 -16.51
C GLY A 275 11.09 2.22 -17.24
N GLU A 276 11.92 2.96 -17.96
CA GLU A 276 13.09 2.45 -18.67
C GLU A 276 14.14 3.55 -18.86
N GLY A 277 15.42 3.22 -18.69
CA GLY A 277 16.53 4.13 -18.91
C GLY A 277 16.55 5.33 -17.95
N GLY A 278 16.87 6.51 -18.50
CA GLY A 278 16.87 7.77 -17.76
C GLY A 278 15.49 8.45 -17.68
N PRO A 279 15.37 9.52 -16.89
CA PRO A 279 14.10 10.24 -16.71
C PRO A 279 13.52 10.79 -18.01
N GLU A 280 14.34 11.25 -18.95
CA GLU A 280 13.87 11.76 -20.25
C GLU A 280 13.25 10.67 -21.15
N ARG A 281 13.82 9.46 -21.14
CA ARG A 281 13.29 8.32 -21.92
C ARG A 281 11.95 7.86 -21.37
N THR A 282 11.85 7.76 -20.05
CA THR A 282 10.58 7.42 -19.39
C THR A 282 9.54 8.53 -19.54
N ASN A 283 9.93 9.82 -19.48
CA ASN A 283 9.04 10.95 -19.79
C ASN A 283 8.45 10.85 -21.19
N LYS A 284 9.29 10.56 -22.20
CA LYS A 284 8.83 10.31 -23.58
C LYS A 284 7.80 9.19 -23.64
N ARG A 285 8.01 8.08 -22.91
CA ARG A 285 7.05 6.98 -22.84
C ARG A 285 5.74 7.40 -22.18
N PHE A 286 5.78 8.18 -21.10
CA PHE A 286 4.55 8.71 -20.47
C PHE A 286 3.74 9.57 -21.43
N HIS A 287 4.39 10.46 -22.17
CA HIS A 287 3.71 11.28 -23.19
C HIS A 287 3.12 10.42 -24.31
N TYR A 288 3.83 9.39 -24.76
CA TYR A 288 3.32 8.44 -25.75
C TYR A 288 2.05 7.71 -25.30
N VAL A 289 2.06 7.11 -24.10
CA VAL A 289 0.93 6.30 -23.62
C VAL A 289 -0.28 7.13 -23.19
N SER A 290 -0.08 8.41 -22.88
CA SER A 290 -1.15 9.32 -22.43
C SER A 290 -1.63 10.29 -23.52
N LEU A 291 -1.03 10.26 -24.71
CA LEU A 291 -1.35 11.17 -25.80
C LEU A 291 -2.83 11.08 -26.19
N GLY A 292 -3.51 12.23 -26.25
CA GLY A 292 -4.92 12.32 -26.63
C GLY A 292 -5.91 11.83 -25.57
N GLN A 293 -5.44 11.41 -24.39
CA GLN A 293 -6.33 11.05 -23.29
C GLN A 293 -6.74 12.28 -22.47
N PRO A 294 -8.01 12.40 -22.07
CA PRO A 294 -8.50 13.54 -21.28
C PRO A 294 -7.99 13.54 -19.83
N ALA A 295 -7.49 12.41 -19.33
CA ALA A 295 -6.91 12.26 -18.00
C ALA A 295 -5.58 11.52 -18.07
N HIS A 296 -4.57 12.03 -17.36
CA HIS A 296 -3.21 11.48 -17.34
C HIS A 296 -2.99 10.64 -16.08
N ARG A 297 -3.05 9.32 -16.21
CA ARG A 297 -2.88 8.37 -15.10
C ARG A 297 -1.57 7.60 -15.26
N LEU A 298 -0.50 8.18 -14.72
CA LEU A 298 0.87 7.65 -14.87
C LEU A 298 1.17 6.60 -13.80
N SER A 299 1.93 5.56 -14.13
CA SER A 299 2.49 4.62 -13.15
C SER A 299 3.98 4.41 -13.39
N THR A 300 4.80 4.78 -12.42
CA THR A 300 6.26 4.78 -12.51
C THR A 300 6.84 3.50 -11.91
N ALA A 301 7.66 2.81 -12.71
CA ALA A 301 8.53 1.71 -12.27
C ALA A 301 9.97 2.20 -12.17
N PHE A 302 10.63 2.00 -11.03
CA PHE A 302 12.00 2.44 -10.78
C PHE A 302 13.01 1.30 -10.98
N ASP A 303 14.23 1.64 -11.39
CA ASP A 303 15.30 0.65 -11.54
C ASP A 303 15.71 0.05 -10.19
N SER A 304 16.37 -1.11 -10.21
CA SER A 304 16.77 -1.77 -8.96
C SER A 304 17.76 -0.96 -8.10
N VAL A 305 18.47 0.02 -8.68
CA VAL A 305 19.37 0.91 -7.93
C VAL A 305 18.53 1.86 -7.07
N THR A 306 17.56 2.53 -7.70
CA THR A 306 16.61 3.43 -7.03
C THR A 306 15.73 2.68 -6.04
N LEU A 307 15.25 1.47 -6.37
CA LEU A 307 14.42 0.65 -5.47
C LEU A 307 15.10 0.33 -4.14
N TYR A 308 16.43 0.26 -4.13
CA TYR A 308 17.25 -0.01 -2.94
C TYR A 308 17.83 1.27 -2.31
N GLY A 309 17.39 2.45 -2.74
CA GLY A 309 17.82 3.71 -2.14
C GLY A 309 19.28 4.06 -2.41
N GLU A 310 19.87 3.48 -3.46
CA GLU A 310 21.27 3.69 -3.83
C GLU A 310 21.38 4.69 -4.98
N ASP A 311 22.58 5.28 -5.10
CA ASP A 311 22.93 6.17 -6.20
C ASP A 311 23.54 5.39 -7.39
N PRO A 312 23.35 5.82 -8.66
CA PRO A 312 24.06 5.25 -9.81
C PRO A 312 25.58 5.41 -9.65
N HIS A 313 26.33 4.35 -9.94
CA HIS A 313 27.78 4.30 -9.72
C HIS A 313 28.50 3.45 -10.77
N ILE A 314 29.77 3.76 -11.03
CA ILE A 314 30.66 3.00 -11.95
C ILE A 314 30.99 1.57 -11.47
N ARG A 315 30.59 1.21 -10.23
CA ARG A 315 30.92 -0.09 -9.64
C ARG A 315 30.11 -1.14 -10.37
N PRO A 316 30.71 -2.23 -10.90
CA PRO A 316 29.99 -3.21 -11.71
C PRO A 316 28.68 -3.73 -11.10
N ASP A 317 28.65 -3.92 -9.78
CA ASP A 317 27.46 -4.35 -9.02
C ASP A 317 26.25 -3.44 -9.20
N ILE A 318 26.48 -2.14 -9.40
CA ILE A 318 25.45 -1.10 -9.60
C ILE A 318 25.34 -0.77 -11.09
N TYR A 319 26.46 -0.58 -11.78
CA TYR A 319 26.56 -0.13 -13.17
C TYR A 319 25.72 -0.98 -14.14
N GLY A 320 25.73 -2.30 -13.95
CA GLY A 320 24.94 -3.23 -14.77
C GLY A 320 23.42 -3.06 -14.63
N LYS A 321 22.95 -2.38 -13.58
CA LYS A 321 21.55 -2.28 -13.17
C LYS A 321 20.92 -0.90 -13.41
N ILE A 322 21.74 0.13 -13.62
CA ILE A 322 21.28 1.52 -13.83
C ILE A 322 20.34 1.57 -15.04
N GLY A 323 19.11 2.07 -14.83
CA GLY A 323 18.07 2.24 -15.85
C GLY A 323 17.50 0.95 -16.45
N ASN A 324 17.86 -0.21 -15.89
CA ASN A 324 17.32 -1.50 -16.31
C ASN A 324 16.11 -1.88 -15.44
N SER A 325 15.07 -2.42 -16.08
CA SER A 325 13.82 -2.84 -15.43
C SER A 325 13.05 -1.69 -14.73
N GLY A 326 13.39 -0.43 -15.04
CA GLY A 326 12.79 0.75 -14.45
C GLY A 326 13.58 2.02 -14.78
N VAL A 327 13.04 3.17 -14.39
CA VAL A 327 13.73 4.46 -14.54
C VAL A 327 14.74 4.69 -13.41
N SER A 328 15.92 5.23 -13.74
CA SER A 328 16.93 5.62 -12.75
C SER A 328 16.68 7.04 -12.23
N ILE A 329 16.37 7.18 -10.94
CA ILE A 329 16.07 8.46 -10.29
C ILE A 329 16.90 8.57 -9.01
N ALA A 330 17.87 9.49 -8.99
CA ALA A 330 18.74 9.69 -7.83
C ALA A 330 18.56 11.07 -7.17
N THR A 331 17.96 12.02 -7.88
CA THR A 331 17.88 13.42 -7.44
C THR A 331 16.53 14.06 -7.76
N ILE A 332 16.24 15.20 -7.14
CA ILE A 332 15.07 16.02 -7.49
C ILE A 332 15.08 16.48 -8.96
N ASP A 333 16.26 16.73 -9.55
CA ASP A 333 16.34 17.13 -10.96
C ASP A 333 15.86 16.01 -11.88
N ASP A 334 16.12 14.75 -11.52
CA ASP A 334 15.63 13.60 -12.27
C ASP A 334 14.11 13.48 -12.16
N ALA A 335 13.54 13.71 -10.98
CA ALA A 335 12.09 13.72 -10.78
C ALA A 335 11.41 14.84 -11.59
N LYS A 336 12.01 16.03 -11.66
CA LYS A 336 11.53 17.14 -12.50
C LYS A 336 11.51 16.79 -13.98
N LYS A 337 12.59 16.20 -14.49
CA LYS A 337 12.66 15.73 -15.89
C LYS A 337 11.61 14.65 -16.17
N LEU A 338 11.48 13.68 -15.26
CA LEU A 338 10.57 12.55 -15.37
C LEU A 338 9.11 12.99 -15.56
N TYR A 339 8.68 13.99 -14.80
CA TYR A 339 7.29 14.48 -14.79
C TYR A 339 7.07 15.78 -15.57
N SER A 340 8.07 16.23 -16.34
CA SER A 340 7.94 17.44 -17.15
C SER A 340 6.81 17.32 -18.19
N GLY A 341 6.09 18.42 -18.41
CA GLY A 341 4.91 18.48 -19.28
C GLY A 341 3.64 17.88 -18.69
N PHE A 342 3.67 17.35 -17.46
CA PHE A 342 2.47 16.90 -16.74
C PHE A 342 2.23 17.78 -15.53
N ASP A 343 1.12 18.52 -15.52
CA ASP A 343 0.72 19.31 -14.36
C ASP A 343 0.30 18.40 -13.19
N LEU A 344 1.19 18.24 -12.21
CA LEU A 344 1.01 17.32 -11.07
C LEU A 344 -0.12 17.76 -10.12
N CYS A 345 -0.53 19.03 -10.19
CA CYS A 345 -1.65 19.57 -9.42
C CYS A 345 -2.96 19.63 -10.21
N ALA A 346 -2.98 19.21 -11.48
CA ALA A 346 -4.19 19.17 -12.28
C ALA A 346 -5.18 18.13 -11.72
N PRO A 347 -6.49 18.42 -11.69
CA PRO A 347 -7.50 17.44 -11.29
C PRO A 347 -7.63 16.26 -12.27
N SER A 348 -7.07 16.35 -13.48
CA SER A 348 -7.03 15.29 -14.48
C SER A 348 -5.73 14.48 -14.47
N THR A 349 -4.73 14.86 -13.66
CA THR A 349 -3.44 14.17 -13.59
C THR A 349 -3.34 13.41 -12.26
N SER A 350 -2.80 12.19 -12.30
CA SER A 350 -2.53 11.39 -11.11
C SER A 350 -1.35 10.46 -11.35
N VAL A 351 -0.34 10.54 -10.48
CA VAL A 351 0.89 9.73 -10.60
C VAL A 351 0.91 8.65 -9.53
N SER A 352 1.15 7.41 -9.93
CA SER A 352 1.43 6.28 -9.03
C SER A 352 2.92 5.95 -9.07
N MET A 353 3.55 5.80 -7.92
CA MET A 353 4.98 5.49 -7.80
C MET A 353 5.16 4.17 -7.05
N THR A 354 5.69 3.15 -7.74
CA THR A 354 5.91 1.81 -7.18
C THR A 354 7.29 1.76 -6.53
N ILE A 355 7.37 2.28 -5.31
CA ILE A 355 8.58 2.36 -4.48
C ILE A 355 8.25 2.00 -3.03
N ASN A 356 9.15 1.31 -2.33
CA ASN A 356 8.93 0.85 -0.95
C ASN A 356 10.01 1.36 0.00
N GLY A 357 11.20 0.73 0.05
CA GLY A 357 12.26 1.05 1.01
C GLY A 357 12.58 2.54 1.12
N PRO A 358 12.94 3.22 0.02
CA PRO A 358 13.20 4.66 0.02
C PRO A 358 11.98 5.49 -0.38
N ALA A 359 10.75 4.97 -0.23
CA ALA A 359 9.53 5.69 -0.59
C ALA A 359 9.42 7.11 0.01
N PRO A 360 9.81 7.38 1.28
CA PRO A 360 9.80 8.73 1.82
C PRO A 360 10.67 9.72 1.02
N MET A 361 11.83 9.29 0.52
CA MET A 361 12.75 10.13 -0.25
C MET A 361 12.19 10.45 -1.63
N LEU A 362 11.69 9.42 -2.33
CA LEU A 362 11.08 9.60 -3.66
C LEU A 362 9.81 10.46 -3.57
N LEU A 363 9.03 10.33 -2.49
CA LEU A 363 7.90 11.22 -2.22
C LEU A 363 8.37 12.65 -1.99
N GLY A 364 9.46 12.87 -1.26
CA GLY A 364 10.08 14.19 -1.08
C GLY A 364 10.52 14.83 -2.40
N PHE A 365 11.14 14.07 -3.30
CA PHE A 365 11.47 14.55 -4.66
C PHE A 365 10.21 14.89 -5.45
N PHE A 366 9.20 14.02 -5.43
CA PHE A 366 7.94 14.23 -6.13
C PHE A 366 7.17 15.47 -5.65
N MET A 367 7.06 15.66 -4.33
CA MET A 367 6.36 16.81 -3.76
C MET A 367 7.08 18.12 -4.11
N ASN A 368 8.41 18.15 -4.03
CA ASN A 368 9.17 19.33 -4.45
C ASN A 368 9.06 19.61 -5.96
N ALA A 369 9.03 18.58 -6.81
CA ALA A 369 8.77 18.76 -8.24
C ALA A 369 7.38 19.37 -8.51
N ALA A 370 6.34 18.94 -7.78
CA ALA A 370 4.99 19.50 -7.89
C ALA A 370 4.92 20.96 -7.37
N ILE A 371 5.64 21.29 -6.29
CA ILE A 371 5.75 22.65 -5.76
C ILE A 371 6.42 23.57 -6.79
N ASP A 372 7.52 23.12 -7.38
CA ASP A 372 8.27 23.90 -8.36
C ASP A 372 7.46 24.14 -9.65
N GLN A 373 6.61 23.19 -10.08
CA GLN A 373 5.67 23.44 -11.18
C GLN A 373 4.67 24.57 -10.87
N GLN A 374 4.20 24.69 -9.62
CA GLN A 374 3.34 25.82 -9.24
C GLN A 374 4.11 27.14 -9.17
N CYS A 375 5.39 27.09 -8.79
CA CYS A 375 6.29 28.23 -8.85
C CYS A 375 6.50 28.70 -10.30
N GLU A 376 6.75 27.78 -11.23
CA GLU A 376 6.88 28.09 -12.66
C GLU A 376 5.62 28.76 -13.22
N LYS A 377 4.44 28.22 -12.91
CA LYS A 377 3.17 28.83 -13.32
C LYS A 377 3.01 30.25 -12.78
N TYR A 378 3.32 30.47 -11.50
CA TYR A 378 3.29 31.79 -10.91
C TYR A 378 4.26 32.76 -11.60
N ILE A 379 5.48 32.30 -11.92
CA ILE A 379 6.49 33.11 -12.61
C ILE A 379 5.99 33.57 -13.98
N VAL A 380 5.39 32.66 -14.77
CA VAL A 380 4.82 32.96 -16.09
C VAL A 380 3.59 33.88 -15.97
N GLU A 381 2.67 33.58 -15.05
CA GLU A 381 1.46 34.38 -14.83
C GLU A 381 1.76 35.83 -14.42
N ASN A 382 2.92 36.09 -13.81
CA ASN A 382 3.33 37.41 -13.33
C ASN A 382 4.44 38.06 -14.18
N GLY A 383 4.87 37.45 -15.29
CA GLY A 383 5.90 38.02 -16.18
C GLY A 383 7.29 38.12 -15.54
N LEU A 384 7.64 37.20 -14.63
CA LEU A 384 8.88 37.22 -13.84
C LEU A 384 10.02 36.41 -14.47
N GLU A 385 9.85 35.87 -15.68
CA GLU A 385 10.78 34.93 -16.30
C GLU A 385 12.18 35.52 -16.46
N ALA A 386 12.29 36.78 -16.88
CA ALA A 386 13.57 37.45 -17.07
C ALA A 386 14.31 37.70 -15.75
N GLU A 387 13.57 38.06 -14.69
CA GLU A 387 14.13 38.25 -13.34
C GLU A 387 14.64 36.93 -12.77
N VAL A 388 13.82 35.88 -12.86
CA VAL A 388 14.16 34.54 -12.36
C VAL A 388 15.34 33.97 -13.13
N GLU A 389 15.38 34.08 -14.46
CA GLU A 389 16.51 33.61 -15.25
C GLU A 389 17.82 34.34 -14.87
N GLN A 390 17.75 35.64 -14.57
CA GLN A 390 18.89 36.39 -14.08
C GLN A 390 19.36 35.90 -12.70
N LYS A 391 18.43 35.64 -11.77
CA LYS A 391 18.75 35.05 -10.46
C LYS A 391 19.40 33.67 -10.59
N ILE A 392 18.86 32.80 -11.46
CA ILE A 392 19.42 31.47 -11.70
C ILE A 392 20.86 31.57 -12.25
N LYS A 393 21.11 32.48 -13.20
CA LYS A 393 22.46 32.72 -13.72
C LYS A 393 23.42 33.16 -12.63
N GLU A 394 22.99 34.04 -11.73
CA GLU A 394 23.79 34.48 -10.59
C GLU A 394 24.07 33.33 -9.61
N ILE A 395 23.05 32.52 -9.29
CA ILE A 395 23.19 31.32 -8.44
C ILE A 395 24.25 30.37 -9.02
N TYR A 396 24.17 30.04 -10.31
CA TYR A 396 25.12 29.11 -10.94
C TYR A 396 26.52 29.70 -11.14
N LYS A 397 26.62 31.02 -11.36
CA LYS A 397 27.90 31.73 -11.33
C LYS A 397 28.56 31.63 -9.95
N ASN A 398 27.79 31.80 -8.88
CA ASN A 398 28.29 31.70 -7.50
C ASN A 398 28.63 30.25 -7.10
N ARG A 399 27.89 29.26 -7.61
CA ARG A 399 28.18 27.83 -7.42
C ARG A 399 29.37 27.33 -8.25
N ASN A 400 29.88 28.12 -9.20
CA ASN A 400 30.87 27.70 -10.20
C ASN A 400 30.50 26.37 -10.88
N ALA A 401 29.22 26.24 -11.25
CA ALA A 401 28.66 25.01 -11.80
C ALA A 401 27.83 25.30 -13.06
N GLU A 402 27.57 24.27 -13.85
CA GLU A 402 26.67 24.35 -15.00
C GLU A 402 25.23 24.01 -14.60
N ARG A 403 24.29 24.76 -15.15
CA ARG A 403 22.86 24.46 -14.99
C ARG A 403 22.50 23.15 -15.72
N PRO A 404 21.82 22.19 -15.06
CA PRO A 404 21.33 20.98 -15.70
C PRO A 404 20.29 21.32 -16.79
N LYS A 405 20.16 20.43 -17.77
CA LYS A 405 19.23 20.58 -18.89
C LYS A 405 18.48 19.27 -19.12
N TYR A 406 17.38 19.35 -19.86
CA TYR A 406 16.69 18.20 -20.40
C TYR A 406 17.47 17.72 -21.63
N ASN A 407 17.99 16.49 -21.61
CA ASN A 407 19.05 16.04 -22.53
C ASN A 407 18.56 15.43 -23.86
N SER A 408 17.30 15.64 -24.21
CA SER A 408 16.75 15.23 -25.52
C SER A 408 15.73 16.24 -26.03
N ASN A 409 15.18 16.01 -27.22
CA ASN A 409 14.05 16.82 -27.69
C ASN A 409 12.83 16.55 -26.81
N LEU A 410 12.07 17.60 -26.49
CA LEU A 410 10.81 17.44 -25.78
C LEU A 410 9.87 16.55 -26.60
N PRO A 411 9.27 15.51 -25.98
CA PRO A 411 8.35 14.64 -26.67
C PRO A 411 7.06 15.38 -27.04
N THR A 412 6.36 14.88 -28.06
CA THR A 412 5.05 15.42 -28.44
C THR A 412 4.10 15.42 -27.24
N GLY A 413 3.48 16.57 -26.95
CA GLY A 413 2.60 16.75 -25.79
C GLY A 413 3.27 17.37 -24.56
N ASN A 414 4.60 17.47 -24.53
CA ASN A 414 5.33 18.16 -23.47
C ASN A 414 5.45 19.66 -23.77
N ASP A 415 4.89 20.50 -22.89
CA ASP A 415 4.88 21.97 -22.99
C ASP A 415 6.07 22.65 -22.27
N GLY A 416 6.97 21.87 -21.68
CA GLY A 416 8.13 22.35 -20.93
C GLY A 416 7.88 22.65 -19.45
N LEU A 417 6.65 22.50 -18.95
CA LEU A 417 6.34 22.67 -17.52
C LEU A 417 7.21 21.74 -16.65
N GLY A 418 7.81 22.29 -15.60
CA GLY A 418 8.72 21.60 -14.66
C GLY A 418 10.20 21.70 -15.04
N LEU A 419 10.54 22.37 -16.15
CA LEU A 419 11.93 22.54 -16.60
C LEU A 419 12.48 23.96 -16.37
N MET A 420 11.64 24.97 -16.17
CA MET A 420 12.08 26.35 -15.94
C MET A 420 12.86 26.47 -14.61
N LEU A 421 12.59 25.64 -13.62
CA LEU A 421 13.35 25.61 -12.35
C LEU A 421 14.29 24.40 -12.25
N LEU A 422 14.66 23.76 -13.36
CA LEU A 422 15.61 22.65 -13.33
C LEU A 422 16.98 23.13 -12.78
N GLY A 423 17.45 22.49 -11.70
CA GLY A 423 18.70 22.84 -11.00
C GLY A 423 18.61 23.79 -9.80
N VAL A 424 17.46 24.44 -9.61
CA VAL A 424 17.16 25.30 -8.46
C VAL A 424 15.81 24.89 -7.85
N THR A 425 15.39 25.51 -6.76
CA THR A 425 14.05 25.32 -6.18
C THR A 425 13.31 26.64 -6.06
N GLY A 426 11.98 26.61 -5.99
CA GLY A 426 11.15 27.82 -5.95
C GLY A 426 11.54 28.79 -4.83
N ASP A 427 11.97 28.28 -3.67
CA ASP A 427 12.43 29.06 -2.52
C ASP A 427 13.77 29.78 -2.75
N GLU A 428 14.55 29.38 -3.75
CA GLU A 428 15.79 30.08 -4.10
C GLU A 428 15.55 31.27 -5.04
N VAL A 429 14.39 31.35 -5.70
CA VAL A 429 14.13 32.33 -6.76
C VAL A 429 12.94 33.25 -6.47
N LEU A 430 11.99 32.80 -5.65
CA LEU A 430 10.80 33.55 -5.23
C LEU A 430 10.91 34.05 -3.79
N PRO A 431 10.19 35.14 -3.42
CA PRO A 431 10.03 35.55 -2.03
C PRO A 431 9.44 34.43 -1.15
N ALA A 432 9.87 34.37 0.11
CA ALA A 432 9.52 33.28 1.03
C ALA A 432 8.00 33.15 1.30
N ASP A 433 7.28 34.28 1.37
CA ASP A 433 5.83 34.33 1.56
C ASP A 433 5.07 33.81 0.33
N VAL A 434 5.54 34.17 -0.87
CA VAL A 434 5.00 33.66 -2.14
C VAL A 434 5.24 32.16 -2.25
N TYR A 435 6.48 31.71 -2.01
CA TYR A 435 6.82 30.28 -2.06
C TYR A 435 5.97 29.47 -1.06
N ALA A 436 5.81 29.94 0.18
CA ALA A 436 5.02 29.24 1.20
C ALA A 436 3.56 29.03 0.77
N GLN A 437 2.94 30.05 0.14
CA GLN A 437 1.58 29.93 -0.38
C GLN A 437 1.49 28.91 -1.53
N LEU A 438 2.46 28.93 -2.46
CA LEU A 438 2.51 28.00 -3.57
C LEU A 438 2.79 26.57 -3.11
N LYS A 439 3.66 26.38 -2.11
CA LYS A 439 3.92 25.10 -1.45
C LYS A 439 2.64 24.52 -0.86
N ALA A 440 1.90 25.30 -0.07
CA ALA A 440 0.63 24.86 0.52
C ALA A 440 -0.44 24.52 -0.56
N LYS A 441 -0.51 25.33 -1.64
CA LYS A 441 -1.39 25.06 -2.79
C LYS A 441 -1.04 23.75 -3.48
N ALA A 442 0.25 23.51 -3.76
CA ALA A 442 0.70 22.30 -4.44
C ALA A 442 0.41 21.05 -3.60
N ILE A 443 0.82 21.07 -2.32
CA ILE A 443 0.68 19.94 -1.39
C ILE A 443 -0.79 19.53 -1.19
N SER A 444 -1.71 20.49 -1.14
CA SER A 444 -3.15 20.19 -0.99
C SER A 444 -3.83 19.75 -2.30
N ALA A 445 -3.30 20.15 -3.46
CA ALA A 445 -3.87 19.85 -4.77
C ALA A 445 -3.33 18.55 -5.40
N VAL A 446 -2.09 18.17 -5.10
CA VAL A 446 -1.38 17.06 -5.74
C VAL A 446 -2.15 15.74 -5.64
N ARG A 447 -2.12 14.98 -6.73
CA ARG A 447 -2.86 13.71 -6.88
C ARG A 447 -1.93 12.56 -7.21
N GLY A 448 -2.04 11.49 -6.44
CA GLY A 448 -1.21 10.32 -6.69
C GLY A 448 -1.25 9.27 -5.61
N THR A 449 -0.35 8.31 -5.74
CA THR A 449 -0.16 7.18 -4.84
C THR A 449 1.32 6.90 -4.73
N VAL A 450 1.83 6.70 -3.52
CA VAL A 450 3.11 6.03 -3.28
C VAL A 450 2.81 4.64 -2.73
N GLN A 451 3.54 3.62 -3.17
CA GLN A 451 3.23 2.25 -2.77
C GLN A 451 3.57 1.99 -1.31
N ALA A 452 4.84 2.09 -0.93
CA ALA A 452 5.30 2.25 0.45
C ALA A 452 4.74 1.25 1.48
N ASP A 453 4.40 0.03 1.05
CA ASP A 453 3.90 -1.03 1.93
C ASP A 453 5.09 -1.88 2.38
N ILE A 454 5.61 -1.56 3.57
CA ILE A 454 6.78 -2.22 4.15
C ILE A 454 6.46 -3.64 4.66
N LEU A 455 5.21 -3.94 4.98
CA LEU A 455 4.85 -5.26 5.53
C LEU A 455 4.95 -6.34 4.46
N LYS A 456 4.52 -6.06 3.21
CA LYS A 456 4.70 -7.00 2.10
C LYS A 456 6.17 -7.24 1.72
N GLU A 457 7.07 -6.30 2.05
CA GLU A 457 8.48 -6.41 1.67
C GLU A 457 9.19 -7.53 2.42
N ASP A 458 8.95 -7.63 3.72
CA ASP A 458 9.47 -8.72 4.54
C ASP A 458 8.78 -10.05 4.22
N GLN A 459 7.47 -10.01 3.94
CA GLN A 459 6.68 -11.19 3.62
C GLN A 459 7.02 -11.83 2.26
N ALA A 460 7.28 -11.02 1.22
CA ALA A 460 7.41 -11.52 -0.16
C ALA A 460 8.49 -10.82 -1.01
N GLN A 461 8.50 -9.48 -1.09
CA GLN A 461 9.20 -8.76 -2.16
C GLN A 461 10.70 -8.52 -1.91
N ASN A 462 11.16 -8.58 -0.66
CA ASN A 462 12.55 -8.47 -0.24
C ASN A 462 13.27 -7.16 -0.64
N THR A 463 12.58 -6.01 -0.75
CA THR A 463 13.21 -4.69 -0.98
C THR A 463 13.25 -3.79 0.27
N CYS A 464 13.14 -4.38 1.47
CA CYS A 464 13.43 -3.68 2.72
C CYS A 464 14.90 -3.24 2.78
N ILE A 465 15.13 -1.94 2.95
CA ILE A 465 16.48 -1.39 3.15
C ILE A 465 16.71 -0.86 4.58
N PHE A 466 15.63 -0.53 5.28
CA PHE A 466 15.65 -0.15 6.70
C PHE A 466 15.03 -1.25 7.55
N SER A 467 15.31 -1.23 8.86
CA SER A 467 14.57 -2.07 9.82
C SER A 467 13.05 -1.86 9.68
N THR A 468 12.27 -2.93 9.82
CA THR A 468 10.80 -2.89 9.65
C THR A 468 10.15 -1.85 10.57
N GLU A 469 10.66 -1.71 11.80
CA GLU A 469 10.16 -0.73 12.76
C GLU A 469 10.44 0.71 12.32
N PHE A 470 11.66 1.00 11.87
CA PHE A 470 12.03 2.33 11.40
C PHE A 470 11.29 2.71 10.11
N ALA A 471 11.14 1.75 9.20
CA ALA A 471 10.38 1.96 7.97
C ALA A 471 8.89 2.23 8.27
N LEU A 472 8.26 1.49 9.18
CA LEU A 472 6.89 1.79 9.65
C LEU A 472 6.81 3.16 10.33
N ARG A 473 7.82 3.57 11.09
CA ARG A 473 7.90 4.93 11.65
C ARG A 473 7.88 6.00 10.57
N MET A 474 8.70 5.86 9.53
CA MET A 474 8.68 6.80 8.41
C MET A 474 7.32 6.85 7.71
N MET A 475 6.63 5.71 7.58
CA MET A 475 5.26 5.68 7.04
C MET A 475 4.26 6.46 7.90
N GLY A 476 4.34 6.32 9.22
CA GLY A 476 3.53 7.12 10.12
C GLY A 476 3.89 8.62 10.08
N ASP A 477 5.15 8.97 9.87
CA ASP A 477 5.61 10.35 9.75
C ASP A 477 5.07 11.02 8.48
N ILE A 478 5.07 10.31 7.34
CA ILE A 478 4.39 10.73 6.10
C ILE A 478 2.91 10.96 6.38
N GLN A 479 2.23 10.01 7.02
CA GLN A 479 0.79 10.13 7.26
C GLN A 479 0.46 11.28 8.21
N LYS A 480 1.29 11.53 9.24
CA LYS A 480 1.13 12.68 10.14
C LYS A 480 1.28 14.00 9.37
N TYR A 481 2.32 14.11 8.54
CA TYR A 481 2.52 15.28 7.67
C TYR A 481 1.33 15.49 6.73
N PHE A 482 0.78 14.42 6.16
CA PHE A 482 -0.40 14.51 5.29
C PHE A 482 -1.63 15.07 6.01
N ILE A 483 -1.82 14.71 7.29
CA ILE A 483 -2.92 15.24 8.10
C ILE A 483 -2.70 16.72 8.38
N ASP A 484 -1.52 17.07 8.88
CA ASP A 484 -1.17 18.43 9.30
C ASP A 484 -1.23 19.42 8.12
N GLU A 485 -0.65 19.04 6.98
CA GLU A 485 -0.60 19.84 5.75
C GLU A 485 -1.81 19.64 4.83
N LYS A 486 -2.83 18.90 5.28
CA LYS A 486 -4.10 18.67 4.56
C LYS A 486 -3.92 18.06 3.16
N VAL A 487 -3.00 17.11 3.02
CA VAL A 487 -2.81 16.30 1.81
C VAL A 487 -3.95 15.29 1.68
N ARG A 488 -5.00 15.68 0.96
CA ARG A 488 -6.28 14.91 0.87
C ARG A 488 -6.45 14.09 -0.39
N ASN A 489 -5.57 14.28 -1.36
CA ASN A 489 -5.71 13.79 -2.73
C ASN A 489 -4.56 12.83 -3.12
N PHE A 490 -3.65 12.54 -2.19
CA PHE A 490 -2.54 11.61 -2.36
C PHE A 490 -2.68 10.44 -1.39
N TYR A 491 -2.53 9.21 -1.88
CA TYR A 491 -2.53 8.01 -1.05
C TYR A 491 -1.11 7.77 -0.50
N SER A 492 -0.98 7.79 0.83
CA SER A 492 0.30 7.67 1.55
C SER A 492 0.86 6.25 1.53
N VAL A 493 -0.01 5.25 1.32
CA VAL A 493 0.35 3.84 1.20
C VAL A 493 -0.63 3.13 0.26
N SER A 494 -0.10 2.24 -0.56
CA SER A 494 -0.85 1.28 -1.36
C SER A 494 -0.57 -0.13 -0.86
N ILE A 495 -1.41 -0.59 0.08
CA ILE A 495 -1.31 -1.89 0.74
C ILE A 495 -1.49 -2.99 -0.31
N SER A 496 -0.46 -3.81 -0.52
CA SER A 496 -0.30 -4.57 -1.76
C SER A 496 -0.19 -6.08 -1.55
N GLY A 497 -1.14 -6.80 -2.15
CA GLY A 497 -1.12 -8.26 -2.33
C GLY A 497 -0.48 -8.74 -3.62
N TYR A 498 -0.28 -7.86 -4.61
CA TYR A 498 0.24 -8.28 -5.92
C TYR A 498 1.52 -9.11 -5.79
N HIS A 499 2.53 -8.56 -5.12
CA HIS A 499 3.84 -9.19 -4.94
C HIS A 499 3.77 -10.47 -4.09
N ILE A 500 2.84 -10.55 -3.14
CA ILE A 500 2.58 -11.75 -2.32
C ILE A 500 2.07 -12.90 -3.23
N ALA A 501 1.15 -12.58 -4.14
CA ALA A 501 0.62 -13.54 -5.12
C ALA A 501 1.68 -13.98 -6.13
N GLU A 502 2.42 -13.01 -6.70
CA GLU A 502 3.47 -13.31 -7.68
C GLU A 502 4.60 -14.15 -7.09
N ALA A 503 4.84 -14.07 -5.78
CA ALA A 503 5.83 -14.89 -5.08
C ALA A 503 5.39 -16.35 -4.87
N GLY A 504 4.08 -16.65 -4.90
CA GLY A 504 3.64 -17.94 -4.40
C GLY A 504 2.17 -18.07 -4.06
N ALA A 505 1.62 -17.01 -3.47
CA ALA A 505 0.40 -17.13 -2.70
C ALA A 505 -0.82 -17.38 -3.59
N ASN A 506 -1.71 -18.25 -3.12
CA ASN A 506 -3.04 -18.41 -3.70
C ASN A 506 -3.92 -17.15 -3.41
N PRO A 507 -5.09 -17.02 -4.05
CA PRO A 507 -5.94 -15.83 -3.90
C PRO A 507 -6.38 -15.55 -2.46
N ILE A 508 -6.63 -16.61 -1.67
CA ILE A 508 -7.07 -16.48 -0.27
C ILE A 508 -5.94 -15.91 0.59
N SER A 509 -4.74 -16.49 0.51
CA SER A 509 -3.57 -16.03 1.25
C SER A 509 -3.16 -14.62 0.83
N GLN A 510 -3.20 -14.31 -0.47
CA GLN A 510 -3.01 -12.95 -0.96
C GLN A 510 -3.98 -11.97 -0.28
N LEU A 511 -5.28 -12.24 -0.37
CA LEU A 511 -6.30 -11.33 0.14
C LEU A 511 -6.21 -11.15 1.66
N ALA A 512 -6.02 -12.25 2.40
CA ALA A 512 -5.91 -12.23 3.84
C ALA A 512 -4.65 -11.50 4.34
N PHE A 513 -3.49 -11.76 3.74
CA PHE A 513 -2.25 -11.06 4.12
C PHE A 513 -2.33 -9.58 3.79
N THR A 514 -2.90 -9.23 2.64
CA THR A 514 -3.06 -7.82 2.25
C THR A 514 -4.00 -7.06 3.20
N LEU A 515 -5.19 -7.60 3.49
CA LEU A 515 -6.13 -6.93 4.38
C LEU A 515 -5.61 -6.87 5.81
N SER A 516 -4.95 -7.93 6.31
CA SER A 516 -4.34 -7.90 7.64
C SER A 516 -3.19 -6.90 7.74
N ASN A 517 -2.36 -6.75 6.69
CA ASN A 517 -1.37 -5.67 6.59
C ASN A 517 -2.06 -4.30 6.65
N GLY A 518 -3.16 -4.11 5.92
CA GLY A 518 -3.94 -2.87 5.94
C GLY A 518 -4.49 -2.54 7.33
N PHE A 519 -5.04 -3.53 8.04
CA PHE A 519 -5.48 -3.33 9.43
C PHE A 519 -4.32 -3.10 10.40
N THR A 520 -3.13 -3.62 10.11
CA THR A 520 -1.92 -3.34 10.90
C THR A 520 -1.53 -1.86 10.78
N PHE A 521 -1.61 -1.26 9.59
CA PHE A 521 -1.45 0.18 9.41
C PHE A 521 -2.54 0.98 10.15
N VAL A 522 -3.80 0.53 10.11
CA VAL A 522 -4.88 1.17 10.87
C VAL A 522 -4.57 1.18 12.37
N GLU A 523 -4.22 0.03 12.94
CA GLU A 523 -3.87 -0.09 14.36
C GLU A 523 -2.65 0.76 14.72
N TYR A 524 -1.64 0.81 13.85
CA TYR A 524 -0.44 1.64 14.04
C TYR A 524 -0.75 3.14 14.01
N TYR A 525 -1.53 3.62 13.06
CA TYR A 525 -1.87 5.05 13.01
C TYR A 525 -2.79 5.46 14.17
N LEU A 526 -3.69 4.57 14.60
CA LEU A 526 -4.48 4.78 15.81
C LEU A 526 -3.60 4.79 17.08
N SER A 527 -2.55 3.96 17.18
CA SER A 527 -1.63 3.98 18.32
C SER A 527 -0.80 5.27 18.38
N ARG A 528 -0.61 5.93 17.25
CA ARG A 528 -0.01 7.28 17.14
C ARG A 528 -0.99 8.42 17.40
N GLY A 529 -2.24 8.13 17.78
CA GLY A 529 -3.25 9.15 18.12
C GLY A 529 -3.90 9.83 16.91
N MET A 530 -3.78 9.27 15.70
CA MET A 530 -4.47 9.79 14.52
C MET A 530 -5.93 9.30 14.49
N HIS A 531 -6.87 10.15 14.10
CA HIS A 531 -8.27 9.73 14.00
C HIS A 531 -8.51 8.89 12.72
N ILE A 532 -9.33 7.84 12.81
CA ILE A 532 -9.58 6.88 11.70
C ILE A 532 -9.97 7.59 10.40
N ASP A 533 -10.81 8.62 10.48
CA ASP A 533 -11.32 9.35 9.33
C ASP A 533 -10.32 10.32 8.68
N GLU A 534 -9.19 10.60 9.33
CA GLU A 534 -8.15 11.46 8.80
C GLU A 534 -7.19 10.72 7.87
N PHE A 535 -7.02 9.40 8.06
CA PHE A 535 -6.08 8.60 7.26
C PHE A 535 -6.73 7.47 6.46
N ALA A 536 -7.82 6.83 6.91
CA ALA A 536 -8.41 5.70 6.19
C ALA A 536 -8.81 6.05 4.73
N PRO A 537 -9.33 7.26 4.42
CA PRO A 537 -9.60 7.66 3.04
C PRO A 537 -8.37 7.79 2.13
N ASN A 538 -7.17 7.86 2.72
CA ASN A 538 -5.86 7.95 2.06
C ASN A 538 -5.14 6.59 1.98
N LEU A 539 -5.78 5.50 2.42
CA LEU A 539 -5.31 4.15 2.17
C LEU A 539 -5.80 3.66 0.80
N SER A 540 -4.89 3.16 -0.02
CA SER A 540 -5.18 2.46 -1.26
C SER A 540 -4.79 0.99 -1.13
N PHE A 541 -5.40 0.13 -1.94
CA PHE A 541 -5.08 -1.29 -2.00
C PHE A 541 -4.62 -1.69 -3.40
N PHE A 542 -3.86 -2.78 -3.50
CA PHE A 542 -3.36 -3.29 -4.76
C PHE A 542 -3.34 -4.82 -4.78
N PHE A 543 -4.08 -5.43 -5.71
CA PHE A 543 -4.21 -6.89 -5.84
C PHE A 543 -3.69 -7.38 -7.21
N SER A 544 -3.22 -8.63 -7.24
CA SER A 544 -3.05 -9.42 -8.47
C SER A 544 -4.36 -10.10 -8.83
N ASN A 545 -4.61 -10.28 -10.13
CA ASN A 545 -5.73 -11.06 -10.64
C ASN A 545 -5.21 -12.19 -11.55
N GLY A 546 -5.43 -13.44 -11.14
CA GLY A 546 -5.08 -14.64 -11.89
C GLY A 546 -6.31 -15.34 -12.48
N ILE A 547 -6.20 -16.66 -12.67
CA ILE A 547 -7.22 -17.47 -13.38
C ILE A 547 -8.13 -18.24 -12.41
N ASP A 548 -7.66 -18.51 -11.18
CA ASP A 548 -8.42 -19.19 -10.13
C ASP A 548 -9.78 -18.52 -9.85
N PRO A 549 -10.83 -19.30 -9.50
CA PRO A 549 -12.20 -18.80 -9.39
C PRO A 549 -12.37 -17.67 -8.35
N GLU A 550 -11.58 -17.66 -7.28
CA GLU A 550 -11.61 -16.67 -6.22
C GLU A 550 -11.27 -15.26 -6.74
N TYR A 551 -10.49 -15.15 -7.82
CA TYR A 551 -10.17 -13.86 -8.45
C TYR A 551 -11.41 -13.16 -9.05
N ALA A 552 -12.50 -13.88 -9.31
CA ALA A 552 -13.75 -13.27 -9.74
C ALA A 552 -14.45 -12.46 -8.63
N VAL A 553 -14.09 -12.68 -7.36
CA VAL A 553 -14.73 -12.06 -6.18
C VAL A 553 -13.76 -11.37 -5.22
N ILE A 554 -12.46 -11.32 -5.54
CA ILE A 554 -11.43 -10.81 -4.63
C ILE A 554 -11.69 -9.35 -4.18
N GLY A 555 -12.16 -8.51 -5.10
CA GLY A 555 -12.40 -7.08 -4.85
C GLY A 555 -13.67 -6.83 -4.02
N ARG A 556 -14.78 -7.49 -4.35
CA ARG A 556 -16.03 -7.42 -3.58
C ARG A 556 -15.86 -7.94 -2.16
N VAL A 557 -15.11 -9.04 -1.95
CA VAL A 557 -14.81 -9.54 -0.61
C VAL A 557 -13.94 -8.55 0.15
N ALA A 558 -12.90 -7.99 -0.47
CA ALA A 558 -12.06 -6.96 0.14
C ALA A 558 -12.88 -5.76 0.63
N ARG A 559 -13.77 -5.23 -0.23
CA ARG A 559 -14.66 -4.11 0.11
C ARG A 559 -15.59 -4.45 1.26
N ARG A 560 -16.21 -5.63 1.24
CA ARG A 560 -17.17 -6.07 2.27
C ARG A 560 -16.51 -6.23 3.64
N ILE A 561 -15.37 -6.92 3.72
CA ILE A 561 -14.60 -7.08 4.98
C ILE A 561 -14.18 -5.72 5.52
N TRP A 562 -13.59 -4.86 4.67
CA TRP A 562 -13.13 -3.53 5.08
C TRP A 562 -14.27 -2.66 5.58
N ALA A 563 -15.37 -2.57 4.83
CA ALA A 563 -16.52 -1.75 5.20
C ALA A 563 -17.12 -2.20 6.55
N LYS A 564 -17.32 -3.52 6.73
CA LYS A 564 -17.81 -4.10 7.99
C LYS A 564 -16.86 -3.75 9.15
N ALA A 565 -15.55 -3.93 8.97
CA ALA A 565 -14.55 -3.65 10.01
C ALA A 565 -14.51 -2.16 10.38
N ILE A 566 -14.38 -1.26 9.39
CA ILE A 566 -14.31 0.18 9.63
C ILE A 566 -15.58 0.70 10.30
N LYS A 567 -16.77 0.24 9.88
CA LYS A 567 -18.04 0.66 10.47
C LYS A 567 -18.24 0.08 11.88
N ASN A 568 -18.10 -1.23 12.04
CA ASN A 568 -18.58 -1.92 13.24
C ASN A 568 -17.52 -1.97 14.35
N LYS A 569 -16.24 -2.10 14.02
CA LYS A 569 -15.14 -2.10 14.98
C LYS A 569 -14.59 -0.69 15.19
N TYR A 570 -14.15 -0.02 14.12
CA TYR A 570 -13.42 1.25 14.22
C TYR A 570 -14.30 2.50 14.24
N LYS A 571 -15.61 2.36 14.00
CA LYS A 571 -16.60 3.44 13.99
C LYS A 571 -16.28 4.59 13.01
N GLY A 572 -15.61 4.27 11.89
CA GLY A 572 -15.27 5.24 10.86
C GLY A 572 -16.46 5.60 9.95
N ASN A 573 -16.40 6.78 9.35
CA ASN A 573 -17.45 7.30 8.48
C ASN A 573 -17.53 6.59 7.11
N ASP A 574 -18.54 6.93 6.31
CA ASP A 574 -18.80 6.34 4.99
C ASP A 574 -17.63 6.47 4.02
N ARG A 575 -16.82 7.53 4.11
CA ARG A 575 -15.65 7.71 3.25
C ARG A 575 -14.52 6.75 3.65
N SER A 576 -14.35 6.49 4.94
CA SER A 576 -13.36 5.56 5.50
C SER A 576 -13.70 4.10 5.21
N GLN A 577 -15.00 3.78 5.08
CA GLN A 577 -15.49 2.44 4.75
C GLN A 577 -15.26 2.06 3.28
N LYS A 578 -14.92 3.02 2.40
CA LYS A 578 -14.76 2.80 0.95
C LYS A 578 -13.35 2.35 0.59
N LEU A 579 -13.13 1.04 0.59
CA LEU A 579 -11.88 0.44 0.09
C LEU A 579 -11.75 0.65 -1.41
N LYS A 580 -10.74 1.41 -1.82
CA LYS A 580 -10.38 1.60 -3.23
C LYS A 580 -9.15 0.77 -3.55
N TYR A 581 -9.14 0.14 -4.72
CA TYR A 581 -8.03 -0.69 -5.09
C TYR A 581 -7.66 -0.60 -6.57
N HIS A 582 -6.38 -0.86 -6.82
CA HIS A 582 -5.81 -1.18 -8.11
C HIS A 582 -5.79 -2.71 -8.30
N ILE A 583 -6.05 -3.17 -9.51
CA ILE A 583 -5.73 -4.54 -9.94
C ILE A 583 -4.65 -4.49 -11.01
N GLN A 584 -3.72 -5.44 -10.94
CA GLN A 584 -2.84 -5.82 -12.04
C GLN A 584 -3.06 -7.28 -12.39
N THR A 585 -3.11 -7.60 -13.68
CA THR A 585 -3.14 -8.98 -14.18
C THR A 585 -1.90 -9.75 -13.71
N SER A 586 -2.01 -11.04 -13.43
CA SER A 586 -0.90 -11.82 -12.85
C SER A 586 0.23 -12.03 -13.86
N GLY A 587 1.46 -11.64 -13.51
CA GLY A 587 2.66 -11.89 -14.33
C GLY A 587 3.04 -13.37 -14.33
N ARG A 588 2.86 -14.06 -13.20
CA ARG A 588 3.13 -15.48 -13.00
C ARG A 588 2.26 -16.40 -13.86
N SER A 589 1.07 -15.92 -14.23
CA SER A 589 0.18 -16.62 -15.16
C SER A 589 0.63 -16.55 -16.63
N LEU A 590 1.60 -15.68 -16.94
CA LEU A 590 2.12 -15.49 -18.29
C LEU A 590 3.40 -16.32 -18.47
N HIS A 591 3.55 -16.90 -19.64
CA HIS A 591 4.60 -17.90 -19.90
C HIS A 591 5.49 -17.50 -21.07
N ALA A 592 6.74 -17.96 -21.03
CA ALA A 592 7.72 -17.67 -22.09
C ALA A 592 7.56 -18.59 -23.32
N GLN A 593 6.80 -19.67 -23.17
CA GLN A 593 6.33 -20.53 -24.25
C GLN A 593 4.98 -20.02 -24.77
N GLU A 594 4.79 -20.04 -26.09
CA GLU A 594 3.53 -19.63 -26.73
C GLU A 594 3.02 -18.27 -26.23
N ILE A 595 3.91 -17.26 -26.23
CA ILE A 595 3.65 -15.95 -25.62
C ILE A 595 2.37 -15.27 -26.12
N ASP A 596 1.91 -15.56 -27.34
CA ASP A 596 0.66 -15.03 -27.86
C ASP A 596 -0.57 -15.48 -27.05
N PHE A 597 -0.50 -16.62 -26.35
CA PHE A 597 -1.59 -17.08 -25.47
C PHE A 597 -1.71 -16.20 -24.21
N ASN A 598 -0.70 -15.40 -23.88
CA ASN A 598 -0.73 -14.51 -22.73
C ASN A 598 -1.80 -13.42 -22.88
N ASP A 599 -2.04 -12.89 -24.09
CA ASP A 599 -3.12 -11.92 -24.32
C ASP A 599 -4.51 -12.48 -23.95
N ILE A 600 -4.73 -13.78 -24.17
CA ILE A 600 -5.98 -14.44 -23.83
C ILE A 600 -6.15 -14.47 -22.31
N ARG A 601 -5.10 -14.87 -21.57
CA ARG A 601 -5.09 -14.90 -20.11
C ARG A 601 -5.32 -13.51 -19.51
N THR A 602 -4.56 -12.53 -19.99
CA THR A 602 -4.66 -11.12 -19.59
C THR A 602 -6.06 -10.57 -19.85
N THR A 603 -6.69 -10.93 -20.98
CA THR A 603 -8.07 -10.51 -21.31
C THR A 603 -9.09 -11.03 -20.29
N LEU A 604 -9.01 -12.30 -19.91
CA LEU A 604 -9.93 -12.90 -18.92
C LEU A 604 -9.73 -12.29 -17.53
N GLN A 605 -8.48 -12.08 -17.12
CA GLN A 605 -8.14 -11.43 -15.84
C GLN A 605 -8.62 -9.99 -15.78
N ALA A 606 -8.46 -9.23 -16.87
CA ALA A 606 -8.96 -7.87 -17.00
C ALA A 606 -10.50 -7.82 -16.95
N LEU A 607 -11.17 -8.82 -17.54
CA LEU A 607 -12.63 -8.93 -17.51
C LEU A 607 -13.16 -9.08 -16.09
N TYR A 608 -12.58 -10.00 -15.30
CA TYR A 608 -12.91 -10.15 -13.87
C TYR A 608 -12.72 -8.84 -13.11
N ALA A 609 -11.59 -8.15 -13.32
CA ALA A 609 -11.29 -6.89 -12.65
C ALA A 609 -12.32 -5.78 -12.98
N ILE A 610 -12.76 -5.68 -14.24
CA ILE A 610 -13.72 -4.66 -14.70
C ILE A 610 -15.15 -4.99 -14.25
N TYR A 611 -15.53 -6.27 -14.28
CA TYR A 611 -16.83 -6.75 -13.81
C TYR A 611 -16.99 -6.61 -12.30
N ASP A 612 -15.92 -6.81 -11.54
CA ASP A 612 -15.90 -6.57 -10.09
C ASP A 612 -15.61 -5.10 -9.70
N ASN A 613 -15.74 -4.19 -10.67
CA ASN A 613 -15.75 -2.74 -10.47
C ASN A 613 -14.47 -2.18 -9.80
N CYS A 614 -13.29 -2.59 -10.29
CA CYS A 614 -12.00 -2.05 -9.83
C CYS A 614 -11.86 -0.53 -10.10
N ASN A 615 -11.04 0.16 -9.29
CA ASN A 615 -10.84 1.62 -9.42
C ASN A 615 -9.69 2.01 -10.36
N SER A 616 -8.78 1.06 -10.63
CA SER A 616 -7.66 1.24 -11.53
C SER A 616 -7.19 -0.12 -12.01
N LEU A 617 -6.81 -0.26 -13.29
CA LEU A 617 -6.38 -1.53 -13.87
C LEU A 617 -5.07 -1.40 -14.67
N HIS A 618 -4.14 -2.33 -14.43
CA HIS A 618 -2.99 -2.59 -15.26
C HIS A 618 -3.16 -3.93 -15.96
N THR A 619 -2.87 -3.95 -17.25
CA THR A 619 -2.83 -5.15 -18.09
C THR A 619 -1.40 -5.38 -18.51
N ASN A 620 -0.85 -6.53 -18.16
CA ASN A 620 0.48 -6.94 -18.57
C ASN A 620 0.52 -7.16 -20.07
N ALA A 621 1.72 -7.07 -20.63
CA ALA A 621 1.94 -7.28 -22.04
C ALA A 621 2.19 -8.77 -22.34
N TYR A 622 1.99 -9.20 -23.58
CA TYR A 622 2.08 -10.63 -23.93
C TYR A 622 3.50 -11.19 -23.78
N ASP A 623 4.52 -10.33 -23.86
CA ASP A 623 5.95 -10.62 -23.74
C ASP A 623 6.51 -10.46 -22.29
N GLU A 624 5.63 -10.28 -21.29
CA GLU A 624 5.96 -10.08 -19.87
C GLU A 624 7.00 -11.08 -19.33
N ALA A 625 6.88 -12.36 -19.71
CA ALA A 625 7.77 -13.42 -19.23
C ALA A 625 9.21 -13.32 -19.76
N ILE A 626 9.48 -12.39 -20.68
CA ILE A 626 10.74 -12.28 -21.41
C ILE A 626 11.41 -10.92 -21.19
N THR A 627 10.69 -9.81 -21.40
CA THR A 627 11.27 -8.46 -21.40
C THR A 627 10.26 -7.40 -20.95
N THR A 628 10.76 -6.22 -20.61
CA THR A 628 9.93 -5.03 -20.43
C THR A 628 9.19 -4.68 -21.74
N PRO A 629 7.91 -4.25 -21.69
CA PRO A 629 7.10 -4.11 -22.90
C PRO A 629 7.65 -3.13 -23.94
N THR A 630 7.69 -3.58 -25.19
CA THR A 630 7.95 -2.73 -26.36
C THR A 630 6.79 -1.74 -26.60
N GLU A 631 6.93 -0.80 -27.54
CA GLU A 631 5.81 0.07 -27.95
C GLU A 631 4.65 -0.71 -28.58
N GLU A 632 4.94 -1.79 -29.30
CA GLU A 632 3.92 -2.65 -29.90
C GLU A 632 3.19 -3.46 -28.83
N SER A 633 3.95 -4.08 -27.91
CA SER A 633 3.40 -4.93 -26.86
C SER A 633 2.52 -4.15 -25.87
N VAL A 634 2.94 -2.94 -25.48
CA VAL A 634 2.12 -2.08 -24.59
C VAL A 634 0.81 -1.65 -25.26
N ARG A 635 0.79 -1.48 -26.59
CA ARG A 635 -0.44 -1.15 -27.31
C ARG A 635 -1.43 -2.30 -27.28
N ARG A 636 -0.98 -3.56 -27.44
CA ARG A 636 -1.83 -4.76 -27.29
C ARG A 636 -2.43 -4.84 -25.89
N ALA A 637 -1.58 -4.67 -24.87
CA ALA A 637 -2.02 -4.64 -23.48
C ALA A 637 -3.09 -3.55 -23.22
N MET A 638 -2.86 -2.32 -23.69
CA MET A 638 -3.86 -1.24 -23.59
C MET A 638 -5.15 -1.54 -24.35
N ALA A 639 -5.05 -2.16 -25.53
CA ALA A 639 -6.20 -2.49 -26.35
C ALA A 639 -7.18 -3.45 -25.64
N ILE A 640 -6.69 -4.36 -24.78
CA ILE A 640 -7.53 -5.23 -23.96
C ILE A 640 -8.53 -4.39 -23.12
N GLN A 641 -8.03 -3.39 -22.39
CA GLN A 641 -8.89 -2.53 -21.57
C GLN A 641 -9.84 -1.69 -22.42
N LEU A 642 -9.36 -1.17 -23.55
CA LEU A 642 -10.17 -0.38 -24.47
C LEU A 642 -11.31 -1.20 -25.08
N ILE A 643 -11.04 -2.42 -25.54
CA ILE A 643 -12.05 -3.32 -26.11
C ILE A 643 -13.11 -3.66 -25.06
N ILE A 644 -12.70 -4.03 -23.83
CA ILE A 644 -13.66 -4.35 -22.76
C ILE A 644 -14.52 -3.12 -22.42
N ASN A 645 -13.92 -1.94 -22.22
CA ASN A 645 -14.68 -0.75 -21.79
C ASN A 645 -15.53 -0.14 -22.92
N ARG A 646 -15.06 -0.20 -24.18
CA ARG A 646 -15.68 0.50 -25.31
C ARG A 646 -16.56 -0.40 -26.16
N GLU A 647 -16.13 -1.63 -26.45
CA GLU A 647 -16.79 -2.52 -27.42
C GLU A 647 -17.64 -3.62 -26.76
N LEU A 648 -17.18 -4.21 -25.65
CA LEU A 648 -17.89 -5.33 -25.01
C LEU A 648 -19.24 -4.87 -24.43
N GLY A 649 -20.34 -5.31 -25.06
CA GLY A 649 -21.69 -4.84 -24.72
C GLY A 649 -22.13 -5.09 -23.28
N LEU A 650 -21.77 -6.24 -22.69
CA LEU A 650 -22.14 -6.55 -21.30
C LEU A 650 -21.43 -5.63 -20.28
N ALA A 651 -20.23 -5.12 -20.60
CA ALA A 651 -19.49 -4.20 -19.73
C ALA A 651 -20.14 -2.80 -19.63
N LYS A 652 -21.19 -2.52 -20.41
CA LYS A 652 -22.05 -1.33 -20.25
C LYS A 652 -22.96 -1.44 -19.02
N ASN A 653 -23.22 -2.65 -18.53
CA ASN A 653 -23.75 -2.87 -17.19
C ASN A 653 -22.58 -2.86 -16.18
N GLU A 654 -22.76 -2.14 -15.08
CA GLU A 654 -21.73 -1.86 -14.08
C GLU A 654 -21.83 -2.78 -12.86
N ASN A 655 -22.83 -3.65 -12.80
CA ASN A 655 -23.00 -4.65 -11.75
C ASN A 655 -23.33 -6.07 -12.26
N PRO A 656 -22.65 -6.59 -13.31
CA PRO A 656 -23.06 -7.81 -14.00
C PRO A 656 -22.88 -9.07 -13.15
N LEU A 657 -22.12 -8.98 -12.05
CA LEU A 657 -21.86 -10.08 -11.14
C LEU A 657 -22.97 -10.30 -10.11
N GLN A 658 -23.80 -9.28 -9.82
CA GLN A 658 -24.82 -9.38 -8.77
C GLN A 658 -25.98 -10.29 -9.19
N GLY A 659 -26.42 -11.16 -8.26
CA GLY A 659 -27.50 -12.13 -8.51
C GLY A 659 -27.03 -13.43 -9.17
N ALA A 660 -25.76 -13.55 -9.55
CA ALA A 660 -25.20 -14.82 -10.02
C ALA A 660 -24.91 -15.74 -8.84
N PHE A 661 -25.57 -16.89 -8.76
CA PHE A 661 -25.47 -17.80 -7.61
C PHE A 661 -24.03 -18.17 -7.25
N ILE A 662 -23.20 -18.50 -8.25
CA ILE A 662 -21.79 -18.82 -8.04
C ILE A 662 -20.97 -17.65 -7.49
N ILE A 663 -21.31 -16.41 -7.86
CA ILE A 663 -20.62 -15.23 -7.34
C ILE A 663 -20.99 -15.00 -5.88
N GLU A 664 -22.27 -15.12 -5.53
CA GLU A 664 -22.72 -14.99 -4.13
C GLU A 664 -22.06 -16.06 -3.25
N GLU A 665 -22.08 -17.32 -3.69
CA GLU A 665 -21.46 -18.44 -2.98
C GLU A 665 -19.94 -18.28 -2.84
N LEU A 666 -19.23 -17.95 -3.93
CA LEU A 666 -17.79 -17.69 -3.87
C LEU A 666 -17.45 -16.50 -2.96
N THR A 667 -18.27 -15.45 -2.97
CA THR A 667 -18.04 -14.28 -2.11
C THR A 667 -18.07 -14.69 -0.63
N ASP A 668 -19.03 -15.51 -0.23
CA ASP A 668 -19.15 -15.99 1.15
C ASP A 668 -18.04 -16.98 1.52
N LEU A 669 -17.72 -17.95 0.64
CA LEU A 669 -16.63 -18.90 0.86
C LEU A 669 -15.27 -18.21 1.03
N VAL A 670 -14.98 -17.22 0.17
CA VAL A 670 -13.72 -16.47 0.21
C VAL A 670 -13.68 -15.54 1.43
N GLU A 671 -14.79 -14.87 1.78
CA GLU A 671 -14.87 -14.05 3.00
C GLU A 671 -14.55 -14.90 4.25
N ASP A 672 -15.20 -16.05 4.39
CA ASP A 672 -14.99 -16.94 5.54
C ASP A 672 -13.56 -17.48 5.61
N ALA A 673 -12.98 -17.89 4.47
CA ALA A 673 -11.60 -18.36 4.41
C ALA A 673 -10.59 -17.29 4.85
N VAL A 674 -10.81 -16.03 4.43
CA VAL A 674 -9.99 -14.88 4.85
C VAL A 674 -10.13 -14.61 6.36
N LEU A 675 -11.34 -14.65 6.91
CA LEU A 675 -11.56 -14.41 8.34
C LEU A 675 -10.97 -15.52 9.21
N GLN A 676 -10.91 -16.76 8.72
CA GLN A 676 -10.19 -17.84 9.39
C GLN A 676 -8.66 -17.60 9.36
N GLU A 677 -8.13 -17.09 8.25
CA GLU A 677 -6.73 -16.72 8.16
C GLU A 677 -6.38 -15.58 9.14
N PHE A 678 -7.27 -14.61 9.32
CA PHE A 678 -7.12 -13.57 10.34
C PHE A 678 -6.95 -14.14 11.74
N LYS A 679 -7.73 -15.18 12.11
CA LYS A 679 -7.59 -15.87 13.39
C LYS A 679 -6.23 -16.58 13.51
N ARG A 680 -5.75 -17.24 12.44
CA ARG A 680 -4.42 -17.89 12.43
C ARG A 680 -3.27 -16.90 12.61
N ILE A 681 -3.36 -15.72 12.01
CA ILE A 681 -2.37 -14.63 12.17
C ILE A 681 -2.47 -14.04 13.59
N ASN A 682 -3.70 -13.82 14.08
CA ASN A 682 -3.95 -13.35 15.44
C ASN A 682 -3.27 -14.22 16.51
N ASP A 683 -3.41 -15.54 16.41
CA ASP A 683 -2.86 -16.50 17.38
C ASP A 683 -1.31 -16.49 17.42
N ARG A 684 -0.69 -15.84 16.43
CA ARG A 684 0.77 -15.61 16.34
C ARG A 684 1.18 -14.21 16.78
N GLY A 685 0.28 -13.43 17.39
CA GLY A 685 0.56 -12.06 17.83
C GLY A 685 0.32 -11.00 16.76
N GLY A 686 -0.66 -11.22 15.87
CA GLY A 686 -0.96 -10.32 14.76
C GLY A 686 0.07 -10.41 13.64
N VAL A 687 0.05 -9.46 12.70
CA VAL A 687 0.92 -9.51 11.51
C VAL A 687 2.40 -9.48 11.88
N LEU A 688 2.79 -8.60 12.80
CA LEU A 688 4.19 -8.45 13.22
C LEU A 688 4.69 -9.70 13.95
N GLY A 689 3.91 -10.28 14.86
CA GLY A 689 4.28 -11.53 15.52
C GLY A 689 4.34 -12.72 14.55
N ALA A 690 3.44 -12.78 13.58
CA ALA A 690 3.48 -13.78 12.51
C ALA A 690 4.76 -13.62 11.65
N MET A 691 5.19 -12.40 11.34
CA MET A 691 6.43 -12.11 10.62
C MET A 691 7.67 -12.53 11.41
N GLU A 692 7.70 -12.34 12.74
CA GLU A 692 8.80 -12.83 13.59
C GLU A 692 9.00 -14.35 13.51
N THR A 693 7.91 -15.10 13.29
CA THR A 693 7.94 -16.57 13.10
C THR A 693 7.98 -16.99 11.64
N MET A 694 8.13 -16.05 10.71
CA MET A 694 8.15 -16.28 9.26
C MET A 694 6.88 -16.96 8.71
N TYR A 695 5.74 -16.80 9.37
CA TYR A 695 4.52 -17.53 9.02
C TYR A 695 4.06 -17.21 7.59
N GLN A 696 3.91 -15.94 7.25
CA GLN A 696 3.47 -15.53 5.92
C GLN A 696 4.46 -16.01 4.85
N ARG A 697 5.75 -15.76 5.04
CA ARG A 697 6.81 -16.15 4.10
C ARG A 697 6.85 -17.67 3.88
N GLY A 698 6.79 -18.45 4.96
CA GLY A 698 6.76 -19.91 4.90
C GLY A 698 5.55 -20.42 4.14
N LYS A 699 4.35 -19.90 4.46
CA LYS A 699 3.11 -20.28 3.78
C LYS A 699 3.12 -19.94 2.28
N ILE A 700 3.63 -18.76 1.91
CA ILE A 700 3.80 -18.35 0.50
C ILE A 700 4.70 -19.33 -0.24
N GLN A 701 5.82 -19.75 0.37
CA GLN A 701 6.76 -20.71 -0.22
C GLN A 701 6.13 -22.10 -0.38
N GLU A 702 5.38 -22.56 0.62
CA GLU A 702 4.63 -23.83 0.57
C GLU A 702 3.61 -23.84 -0.57
N GLU A 703 2.80 -22.79 -0.69
CA GLU A 703 1.81 -22.63 -1.76
C GLU A 703 2.49 -22.52 -3.14
N SER A 704 3.62 -21.83 -3.22
CA SER A 704 4.42 -21.71 -4.44
C SER A 704 4.93 -23.08 -4.91
N LEU A 705 5.49 -23.87 -3.99
CA LEU A 705 6.03 -25.19 -4.29
C LEU A 705 4.91 -26.16 -4.70
N TYR A 706 3.75 -26.07 -4.05
CA TYR A 706 2.57 -26.85 -4.43
C TYR A 706 2.15 -26.55 -5.87
N TYR A 707 2.00 -25.27 -6.24
CA TYR A 707 1.68 -24.87 -7.61
C TYR A 707 2.72 -25.36 -8.63
N GLU A 708 4.01 -25.12 -8.39
CA GLU A 708 5.05 -25.56 -9.34
C GLU A 708 5.08 -27.10 -9.47
N THR A 709 4.83 -27.84 -8.38
CA THR A 709 4.72 -29.31 -8.42
C THR A 709 3.57 -29.75 -9.32
N LEU A 710 2.37 -29.18 -9.18
CA LEU A 710 1.23 -29.53 -10.02
C LEU A 710 1.45 -29.14 -11.49
N LYS A 711 2.07 -27.98 -11.73
CA LYS A 711 2.44 -27.52 -13.07
C LYS A 711 3.46 -28.45 -13.72
N HIS A 712 4.49 -28.89 -13.00
CA HIS A 712 5.53 -29.77 -13.54
C HIS A 712 5.04 -31.21 -13.76
N THR A 713 4.20 -31.73 -12.87
CA THR A 713 3.60 -33.08 -13.01
C THR A 713 2.52 -33.12 -14.10
N GLY A 714 1.92 -31.98 -14.44
CA GLY A 714 0.84 -31.87 -15.42
C GLY A 714 -0.56 -32.07 -14.81
N GLU A 715 -0.67 -32.28 -13.51
CA GLU A 715 -1.95 -32.35 -12.79
C GLU A 715 -2.72 -31.03 -12.85
N PHE A 716 -1.99 -29.90 -12.89
CA PHE A 716 -2.57 -28.59 -13.18
C PHE A 716 -2.29 -28.21 -14.64
N PRO A 717 -3.31 -28.22 -15.52
CA PRO A 717 -3.11 -28.03 -16.95
C PRO A 717 -2.78 -26.58 -17.29
N ILE A 718 -1.65 -26.39 -17.99
CA ILE A 718 -1.22 -25.11 -18.56
C ILE A 718 -1.03 -25.25 -20.06
N VAL A 719 -1.96 -24.66 -20.81
CA VAL A 719 -2.00 -24.65 -22.28
C VAL A 719 -0.74 -23.99 -22.85
N GLY A 720 -0.03 -24.71 -23.72
CA GLY A 720 1.24 -24.28 -24.34
C GLY A 720 2.48 -24.53 -23.48
N VAL A 721 2.34 -25.11 -22.27
CA VAL A 721 3.46 -25.37 -21.36
C VAL A 721 3.57 -26.85 -21.00
N ASN A 722 2.53 -27.46 -20.42
CA ASN A 722 2.52 -28.89 -20.08
C ASN A 722 1.43 -29.68 -20.82
N THR A 723 0.51 -28.99 -21.50
CA THR A 723 -0.53 -29.57 -22.35
C THR A 723 -0.77 -28.68 -23.57
N PHE A 724 -1.34 -29.23 -24.65
CA PHE A 724 -1.55 -28.53 -25.92
C PHE A 724 -0.27 -27.84 -26.45
N LEU A 725 0.80 -28.62 -26.57
CA LEU A 725 2.10 -28.13 -27.04
C LEU A 725 2.10 -27.94 -28.57
N ASN A 726 2.98 -27.07 -29.04
CA ASN A 726 3.31 -26.95 -30.46
C ASN A 726 3.79 -28.29 -31.02
N LYS A 727 3.68 -28.48 -32.33
CA LYS A 727 4.32 -29.62 -33.04
C LYS A 727 5.83 -29.69 -32.79
N ASN A 728 6.45 -28.54 -32.52
CA ASN A 728 7.88 -28.42 -32.22
C ASN A 728 8.18 -28.36 -30.70
N GLY A 729 7.21 -28.64 -29.81
CA GLY A 729 7.41 -28.66 -28.36
C GLY A 729 7.40 -27.30 -27.65
N SER A 730 6.73 -26.28 -28.23
CA SER A 730 6.57 -24.92 -27.70
C SER A 730 7.87 -24.28 -27.17
N PRO A 731 8.86 -24.04 -28.05
CA PRO A 731 10.15 -23.49 -27.64
C PRO A 731 10.00 -22.08 -27.05
N THR A 732 10.86 -21.73 -26.10
CA THR A 732 10.98 -20.37 -25.59
C THR A 732 11.49 -19.44 -26.69
N ILE A 733 10.77 -18.35 -26.93
CA ILE A 733 11.12 -17.37 -27.95
C ILE A 733 12.25 -16.49 -27.43
N VAL A 734 13.32 -16.35 -28.20
CA VAL A 734 14.33 -15.30 -27.94
C VAL A 734 13.78 -13.99 -28.52
N PRO A 735 13.62 -12.94 -27.71
CA PRO A 735 13.04 -11.68 -28.18
C PRO A 735 13.96 -11.03 -29.21
N GLY A 736 13.38 -10.48 -30.28
CA GLY A 736 14.13 -9.74 -31.30
C GLY A 736 14.64 -8.38 -30.81
N GLU A 737 13.99 -7.82 -29.79
CA GLU A 737 14.34 -6.56 -29.14
C GLU A 737 14.26 -6.72 -27.62
N VAL A 738 15.27 -6.26 -26.89
CA VAL A 738 15.26 -6.22 -25.42
C VAL A 738 15.45 -4.78 -24.99
N ILE A 739 14.50 -4.29 -24.20
CA ILE A 739 14.53 -2.91 -23.71
C ILE A 739 15.45 -2.83 -22.50
N ARG A 740 16.61 -2.17 -22.68
CA ARG A 740 17.61 -1.89 -21.63
C ARG A 740 18.14 -0.47 -21.75
N ALA A 741 18.74 0.02 -20.67
CA ALA A 741 19.46 1.29 -20.67
C ALA A 741 20.72 1.19 -21.52
N THR A 742 21.00 2.23 -22.31
CA THR A 742 22.23 2.33 -23.10
C THR A 742 23.42 2.73 -22.21
N GLU A 743 24.64 2.54 -22.71
CA GLU A 743 25.86 2.98 -22.02
C GLU A 743 25.85 4.50 -21.78
N GLU A 744 25.40 5.26 -22.78
CA GLU A 744 25.31 6.72 -22.72
C GLU A 744 24.33 7.19 -21.65
N GLU A 745 23.16 6.53 -21.51
CA GLU A 745 22.19 6.83 -20.47
C GLU A 745 22.78 6.63 -19.06
N LYS A 746 23.53 5.55 -18.86
CA LYS A 746 24.17 5.24 -17.57
C LYS A 746 25.26 6.23 -17.21
N GLN A 747 26.16 6.51 -18.14
CA GLN A 747 27.24 7.49 -17.94
C GLN A 747 26.66 8.89 -17.68
N TYR A 748 25.58 9.25 -18.37
CA TYR A 748 24.88 10.51 -18.12
C TYR A 748 24.31 10.58 -16.70
N GLN A 749 23.60 9.54 -16.22
CA GLN A 749 23.07 9.53 -14.86
C GLN A 749 24.17 9.67 -13.79
N ILE A 750 25.32 9.01 -13.98
CA ILE A 750 26.45 9.11 -13.06
C ILE A 750 27.05 10.53 -13.08
N ALA A 751 27.26 11.09 -14.27
CA ALA A 751 27.81 12.44 -14.40
C ALA A 751 26.84 13.52 -13.87
N ALA A 752 25.53 13.35 -14.09
CA ALA A 752 24.50 14.24 -13.58
C ALA A 752 24.42 14.21 -12.05
N LEU A 753 24.51 13.02 -11.45
CA LEU A 753 24.60 12.85 -10.01
C LEU A 753 25.83 13.55 -9.44
N GLN A 754 27.02 13.36 -10.02
CA GLN A 754 28.23 14.00 -9.54
C GLN A 754 28.09 15.53 -9.55
N LYS A 755 27.60 16.10 -10.67
CA LYS A 755 27.33 17.54 -10.78
C LYS A 755 26.30 18.02 -9.74
N PHE A 756 25.30 17.19 -9.40
CA PHE A 756 24.32 17.50 -8.37
C PHE A 756 24.92 17.48 -6.96
N GLN A 757 25.81 16.54 -6.66
CA GLN A 757 26.49 16.46 -5.37
C GLN A 757 27.48 17.62 -5.20
N ASP A 758 28.31 17.88 -6.22
CA ASP A 758 29.32 18.94 -6.21
C ASP A 758 28.69 20.33 -5.95
N ARG A 759 27.60 20.65 -6.66
CA ARG A 759 26.97 21.98 -6.52
C ARG A 759 26.30 22.20 -5.16
N ASN A 760 26.07 21.14 -4.39
CA ASN A 760 25.33 21.15 -3.13
C ASN A 760 26.20 20.78 -1.91
N GLU A 761 27.49 20.51 -2.10
CA GLU A 761 28.44 20.04 -1.07
C GLU A 761 28.42 20.91 0.20
N ASN A 762 28.34 22.24 0.04
CA ASN A 762 28.34 23.19 1.14
C ASN A 762 27.12 23.10 2.08
N LYS A 763 25.98 22.54 1.60
CA LYS A 763 24.73 22.45 2.38
C LYS A 763 24.45 21.03 2.85
N SER A 764 24.81 20.03 2.04
CA SER A 764 24.39 18.63 2.22
C SER A 764 24.78 18.04 3.58
N SER A 765 26.04 18.18 4.01
CA SER A 765 26.53 17.60 5.26
C SER A 765 25.76 18.09 6.50
N SER A 766 25.46 19.40 6.56
CA SER A 766 24.74 20.00 7.67
C SER A 766 23.30 19.48 7.78
N LEU A 767 22.61 19.35 6.63
CA LEU A 767 21.23 18.92 6.54
C LEU A 767 21.07 17.41 6.79
N LEU A 768 22.00 16.59 6.30
CA LEU A 768 22.03 15.16 6.64
C LEU A 768 22.25 14.94 8.13
N THR A 769 23.14 15.73 8.76
CA THR A 769 23.35 15.67 10.22
C THR A 769 22.08 16.09 10.99
N GLN A 770 21.35 17.09 10.50
CA GLN A 770 20.07 17.49 11.09
C GLN A 770 18.99 16.42 10.93
N LEU A 771 18.88 15.80 9.75
CA LEU A 771 18.00 14.67 9.50
C LEU A 771 18.29 13.54 10.49
N GLN A 772 19.57 13.24 10.71
CA GLN A 772 20.00 12.22 11.66
C GLN A 772 19.59 12.53 13.10
N LYS A 773 19.82 13.78 13.54
CA LYS A 773 19.39 14.24 14.86
C LYS A 773 17.88 14.14 15.05
N SER A 774 17.10 14.53 14.04
CA SER A 774 15.64 14.48 14.05
C SER A 774 15.14 13.02 14.16
N ALA A 775 15.77 12.11 13.41
CA ALA A 775 15.48 10.68 13.49
C ALA A 775 15.75 10.12 14.91
N ILE A 776 16.90 10.44 15.51
CA ILE A 776 17.25 10.01 16.87
C ILE A 776 16.31 10.62 17.93
N ALA A 777 15.95 11.90 17.77
CA ALA A 777 15.13 12.64 18.72
C ALA A 777 13.63 12.24 18.73
N GLY A 778 13.21 11.35 17.82
CA GLY A 778 11.80 10.97 17.72
C GLY A 778 10.93 11.95 16.92
N GLU A 779 11.54 12.93 16.25
CA GLU A 779 10.84 13.94 15.45
C GLU A 779 10.34 13.38 14.11
N ASN A 780 9.49 14.14 13.40
CA ASN A 780 8.96 13.76 12.10
C ASN A 780 10.04 13.83 11.02
N ILE A 781 10.43 12.66 10.50
CA ILE A 781 11.52 12.55 9.52
C ILE A 781 11.12 13.13 8.17
N PHE A 782 9.84 12.98 7.77
CA PHE A 782 9.38 13.39 6.45
C PHE A 782 9.35 14.92 6.28
N GLU A 783 9.10 15.67 7.37
CA GLU A 783 9.20 17.12 7.37
C GLU A 783 10.61 17.60 7.01
N GLN A 784 11.65 16.96 7.59
CA GLN A 784 13.04 17.25 7.23
C GLN A 784 13.39 16.79 5.81
N LEU A 785 12.85 15.66 5.36
CA LEU A 785 13.06 15.16 4.00
C LEU A 785 12.59 16.16 2.93
N MET A 786 11.54 16.95 3.20
CA MET A 786 11.09 18.00 2.26
C MET A 786 12.18 19.04 1.96
N GLU A 787 13.10 19.29 2.89
CA GLU A 787 14.22 20.22 2.71
C GLU A 787 15.50 19.49 2.25
N VAL A 788 15.80 18.32 2.83
CA VAL A 788 16.99 17.52 2.46
C VAL A 788 16.93 17.09 0.99
N CYS A 789 15.76 16.68 0.49
CA CYS A 789 15.57 16.25 -0.90
C CYS A 789 15.88 17.33 -1.94
N LYS A 790 15.97 18.62 -1.56
CA LYS A 790 16.34 19.70 -2.46
C LYS A 790 17.83 19.68 -2.82
N VAL A 791 18.68 19.15 -1.93
CA VAL A 791 20.15 19.28 -2.03
C VAL A 791 20.93 17.98 -1.86
N CYS A 792 20.30 16.89 -1.39
CA CYS A 792 20.94 15.60 -1.22
C CYS A 792 20.40 14.56 -2.20
N SER A 793 21.28 13.68 -2.69
CA SER A 793 20.89 12.54 -3.54
C SER A 793 20.25 11.42 -2.72
N LEU A 794 19.60 10.50 -3.41
CA LEU A 794 18.95 9.33 -2.83
C LEU A 794 19.90 8.52 -1.96
N GLY A 795 21.07 8.16 -2.49
CA GLY A 795 22.09 7.40 -1.76
C GLY A 795 22.66 8.15 -0.56
N GLN A 796 22.85 9.47 -0.65
CA GLN A 796 23.28 10.29 0.50
C GLN A 796 22.27 10.23 1.65
N ILE A 797 20.98 10.34 1.33
CA ILE A 797 19.90 10.31 2.32
C ILE A 797 19.78 8.91 2.94
N SER A 798 19.76 7.85 2.12
CA SER A 798 19.65 6.47 2.60
C SER A 798 20.81 6.10 3.53
N ASN A 799 22.05 6.42 3.15
CA ASN A 799 23.23 6.14 3.97
C ASN A 799 23.20 6.90 5.30
N ALA A 800 22.82 8.18 5.29
CA ALA A 800 22.68 8.96 6.52
C ALA A 800 21.63 8.33 7.46
N LEU A 801 20.52 7.82 6.92
CA LEU A 801 19.51 7.12 7.72
C LEU A 801 19.92 5.69 8.11
N TYR A 802 20.78 4.99 7.37
CA TYR A 802 21.30 3.69 7.82
C TYR A 802 22.09 3.81 9.13
N GLU A 803 22.84 4.89 9.28
CA GLU A 803 23.61 5.19 10.50
C GLU A 803 22.71 5.41 11.74
N VAL A 804 21.45 5.83 11.55
CA VAL A 804 20.54 6.27 12.63
C VAL A 804 19.12 5.71 12.59
N GLY A 805 18.82 4.77 11.71
CA GLY A 805 17.54 4.07 11.64
C GLY A 805 17.72 2.55 11.52
N GLY A 806 18.97 2.12 11.38
CA GLY A 806 19.36 0.74 11.19
C GLY A 806 19.11 0.28 9.77
N GLN A 807 20.15 -0.27 9.15
CA GLN A 807 20.02 -1.04 7.91
C GLN A 807 19.19 -2.31 8.17
N TYR A 808 18.38 -2.70 7.20
CA TYR A 808 17.60 -3.94 7.28
C TYR A 808 18.52 -5.13 7.55
N ARG A 809 18.26 -5.85 8.63
CA ARG A 809 18.90 -7.13 8.92
C ARG A 809 18.05 -8.22 8.28
N ARG A 810 18.61 -8.97 7.34
CA ARG A 810 17.94 -10.15 6.78
C ARG A 810 17.65 -11.11 7.92
N ASN A 811 16.37 -11.44 8.12
CA ASN A 811 15.92 -12.35 9.18
C ASN A 811 16.08 -13.84 8.79
N MET A 812 17.02 -14.16 7.89
CA MET A 812 17.45 -15.52 7.53
C MET A 812 18.96 -15.67 7.71
#